data_AF-A0AAW1JCC0-F1
#
_entry.id   AF-A0AAW1JCC0-F1
#
_cell.length_a   1.000
_cell.length_b   1.000
_cell.length_c   1.000
_cell.angle_alpha   90.00
_cell.angle_beta   90.00
_cell.angle_gamma   90.00
#
_symmetry.space_group_name_H-M   'P 1'
#
loop_
_entity.id
_entity.type
_entity.pdbx_description
1 polymer ?
#
loop_
_entity_poly.entity_id
_entity_poly.type
_entity_poly.pdbx_seq_one_letter_code
_entity_poly.pdbx_strand_id
1 'polypeptide(L)'
;MTSDMQIHKAFSISLLQTAAFFVYAAIIIGVVIILDNRLPAPVTLDNEVKNPELFVAERAHKNLQKLTENGSRVVGSYENEIGAVNFLYNELVQIRELADIHKNLDIDIQTVSGSYYLDFKPFGAYNVYSNVQNVIAKIHASNFSKHNILINAHFDSVPTSPGGSDDGIMCVVMLEVIRKICQWNGTLKYNLIFLFNGAEESPLQASHGFITQHKWAKDVKAVINLEAAGSGGKAILFQSGPGHAWLLNYYSKVPHPYGQVAGEEIFQSNLVPSDTDFRIFRDYGGAVGFDFAFFKNGYRYHTKFDTFEDIPMGSYQHIGDNILELLKSIGSAPEIQYNDPTYSKAVYFDVLGLFMIHYQQYIGTIVNLLFVLFSGLVAYKSFRDFNLGRNWKTKIYLIVTAIVLLVGWVCAIAGVLSIGFLLDICNFSMSWYGSPYLILGLYGVPTVMFSCLPLIAWNYYNSRLHFSTRVQSQLQSSIVRLIWTVILLVLTCLGMRSAYALMIPVAFNTVGSLFVHLTRLHHSANGWKITYILVNIFPSIMLIYQTITVLSLFIPITGRIGNDKNADIIVGVMFASLIIIISSFYIHFVTLMKRPLWLIYVFFATFLIHVAIVVSPLGFPYTGNPVSPAPQRFMIYHTSRTFEQEGVVKQDSGYFVVNLDRRSPKSVIPYVRQFRKE
;
A
#
# COMPACT_ATOMS: atom_id res chain seq x y z
N MET A 1 27.80 -48.82 -3.06
CA MET A 1 27.58 -48.11 -1.78
C MET A 1 28.59 -46.99 -1.50
N THR A 2 29.86 -47.12 -1.91
CA THR A 2 30.91 -46.09 -1.66
C THR A 2 30.93 -44.94 -2.68
N SER A 3 30.49 -45.15 -3.93
CA SER A 3 30.43 -44.09 -4.97
C SER A 3 29.28 -43.09 -4.75
N ASP A 4 28.07 -43.57 -4.42
CA ASP A 4 26.90 -42.71 -4.15
C ASP A 4 27.10 -41.80 -2.94
N MET A 5 27.83 -42.26 -1.93
CA MET A 5 28.13 -41.48 -0.72
C MET A 5 29.16 -40.36 -0.97
N GLN A 6 30.08 -40.54 -1.93
CA GLN A 6 30.98 -39.47 -2.38
C GLN A 6 30.27 -38.45 -3.28
N ILE A 7 29.36 -38.90 -4.16
CA ILE A 7 28.53 -38.02 -5.00
C ILE A 7 27.61 -37.15 -4.13
N HIS A 8 27.03 -37.69 -3.06
CA HIS A 8 26.21 -36.92 -2.11
C HIS A 8 26.99 -35.84 -1.35
N LYS A 9 28.29 -36.02 -1.10
CA LYS A 9 29.15 -35.02 -0.41
C LYS A 9 29.50 -33.82 -1.31
N ALA A 10 29.57 -33.99 -2.63
CA ALA A 10 29.99 -32.94 -3.56
C ALA A 10 28.89 -31.89 -3.85
N PHE A 11 27.62 -32.23 -3.63
CA PHE A 11 26.47 -31.40 -4.04
C PHE A 11 25.66 -30.80 -2.90
N SER A 12 26.03 -31.12 -1.66
CA SER A 12 25.28 -30.73 -0.47
C SER A 12 25.55 -29.31 -0.01
N ILE A 13 24.52 -28.59 0.46
CA ILE A 13 24.65 -27.30 1.14
C ILE A 13 25.17 -27.54 2.57
N SER A 14 26.25 -26.85 2.93
CA SER A 14 26.84 -26.86 4.28
C SER A 14 26.09 -25.92 5.23
N LEU A 15 26.26 -26.11 6.55
CA LEU A 15 25.69 -25.22 7.56
C LEU A 15 26.13 -23.75 7.36
N LEU A 16 27.40 -23.54 6.98
CA LEU A 16 27.94 -22.22 6.69
C LEU A 16 27.23 -21.56 5.50
N GLN A 17 26.93 -22.32 4.45
CA GLN A 17 26.18 -21.81 3.30
C GLN A 17 24.72 -21.50 3.65
N THR A 18 24.10 -22.29 4.52
CA THR A 18 22.77 -21.98 5.07
C THR A 18 22.79 -20.69 5.88
N ALA A 19 23.78 -20.50 6.76
CA ALA A 19 23.95 -19.25 7.50
C ALA A 19 24.18 -18.04 6.58
N ALA A 20 25.02 -18.20 5.56
CA ALA A 20 25.26 -17.16 4.56
C ALA A 20 23.99 -16.76 3.79
N PHE A 21 23.09 -17.71 3.51
CA PHE A 21 21.80 -17.40 2.88
C PHE A 21 20.91 -16.52 3.77
N PHE A 22 20.86 -16.77 5.08
CA PHE A 22 20.11 -15.92 6.00
C PHE A 22 20.72 -14.52 6.14
N VAL A 23 22.06 -14.41 6.16
CA VAL A 23 22.75 -13.11 6.12
C VAL A 23 22.40 -12.36 4.84
N TYR A 24 22.41 -13.03 3.69
CA TYR A 24 21.98 -12.48 2.41
C TYR A 24 20.52 -11.97 2.45
N ALA A 25 19.59 -12.76 3.00
CA ALA A 25 18.20 -12.35 3.14
C ALA A 25 18.06 -11.11 4.04
N ALA A 26 18.80 -11.06 5.16
CA ALA A 26 18.83 -9.92 6.06
C ALA A 26 19.39 -8.66 5.39
N ILE A 27 20.45 -8.78 4.58
CA ILE A 27 21.01 -7.67 3.80
C ILE A 27 19.98 -7.14 2.81
N ILE A 28 19.28 -8.01 2.07
CA ILE A 28 18.22 -7.60 1.14
C ILE A 28 17.11 -6.83 1.86
N ILE A 29 16.62 -7.36 2.98
CA ILE A 29 15.58 -6.71 3.78
C ILE A 29 16.08 -5.33 4.25
N GLY A 30 17.31 -5.25 4.74
CA GLY A 30 17.92 -3.99 5.18
C GLY A 30 18.02 -2.95 4.06
N VAL A 31 18.48 -3.36 2.87
CA VAL A 31 18.55 -2.48 1.68
C VAL A 31 17.16 -1.97 1.30
N VAL A 32 16.16 -2.85 1.27
CA VAL A 32 14.78 -2.44 0.95
C VAL A 32 14.25 -1.43 1.97
N ILE A 33 14.43 -1.68 3.27
CA ILE A 33 14.00 -0.75 4.33
C ILE A 33 14.67 0.62 4.18
N ILE A 34 15.97 0.66 3.85
CA ILE A 34 16.70 1.92 3.65
C ILE A 34 16.14 2.70 2.45
N LEU A 35 15.93 2.03 1.31
CA LEU A 35 15.44 2.68 0.09
C LEU A 35 13.97 3.13 0.20
N ASP A 36 13.16 2.30 0.84
CA ASP A 36 11.74 2.58 1.10
C ASP A 36 11.55 3.82 2.00
N ASN A 37 12.45 4.03 2.97
CA ASN A 37 12.42 5.19 3.87
C ASN A 37 13.24 6.39 3.40
N ARG A 38 13.88 6.31 2.23
CA ARG A 38 14.65 7.43 1.67
C ARG A 38 13.71 8.53 1.18
N LEU A 39 13.77 9.70 1.81
CA LEU A 39 13.06 10.91 1.39
C LEU A 39 14.03 11.91 0.73
N PRO A 40 13.53 12.80 -0.14
CA PRO A 40 14.33 13.90 -0.68
C PRO A 40 14.76 14.88 0.42
N ALA A 41 15.88 15.55 0.18
CA ALA A 41 16.38 16.57 1.10
C ALA A 41 15.48 17.81 1.05
N PRO A 42 15.02 18.33 2.21
CA PRO A 42 14.11 19.47 2.22
C PRO A 42 14.81 20.76 1.80
N VAL A 43 14.11 21.56 0.99
CA VAL A 43 14.46 22.94 0.67
C VAL A 43 14.02 23.83 1.84
N THR A 44 14.95 24.65 2.31
CA THR A 44 14.78 25.62 3.39
C THR A 44 14.65 27.02 2.82
N LEU A 45 14.16 27.97 3.61
CA LEU A 45 14.06 29.38 3.22
C LEU A 45 15.44 29.94 2.83
N ASP A 46 16.48 29.56 3.56
CA ASP A 46 17.86 30.00 3.30
C ASP A 46 18.44 29.47 1.98
N ASN A 47 17.96 28.31 1.51
CA ASN A 47 18.44 27.69 0.29
C ASN A 47 17.50 27.85 -0.92
N GLU A 48 16.34 28.50 -0.74
CA GLU A 48 15.36 28.80 -1.79
C GLU A 48 16.00 29.57 -2.96
N VAL A 49 16.85 30.55 -2.67
CA VAL A 49 17.52 31.36 -3.72
C VAL A 49 18.37 30.51 -4.66
N LYS A 50 18.95 29.41 -4.16
CA LYS A 50 19.73 28.46 -4.96
C LYS A 50 18.85 27.46 -5.71
N ASN A 51 17.59 27.32 -5.32
CA ASN A 51 16.63 26.35 -5.85
C ASN A 51 15.28 27.03 -6.16
N PRO A 52 15.24 28.08 -7.00
CA PRO A 52 14.05 28.91 -7.17
C PRO A 52 12.85 28.13 -7.73
N GLU A 53 13.13 27.11 -8.55
CA GLU A 53 12.15 26.26 -9.23
C GLU A 53 11.59 25.10 -8.40
N LEU A 54 12.20 24.79 -7.24
CA LEU A 54 11.81 23.69 -6.37
C LEU A 54 10.80 24.13 -5.32
N PHE A 55 9.99 23.19 -4.83
CA PHE A 55 9.10 23.39 -3.70
C PHE A 55 9.88 23.70 -2.41
N VAL A 56 9.39 24.59 -1.53
CA VAL A 56 10.06 24.92 -0.26
C VAL A 56 9.36 24.27 0.93
N ALA A 57 9.89 23.12 1.36
CA ALA A 57 9.35 22.35 2.47
C ALA A 57 9.26 23.12 3.79
N GLU A 58 10.26 23.94 4.13
CA GLU A 58 10.24 24.71 5.38
C GLU A 58 9.06 25.69 5.47
N ARG A 59 8.67 26.30 4.35
CA ARG A 59 7.53 27.24 4.34
C ARG A 59 6.23 26.51 4.59
N ALA A 60 6.01 25.38 3.89
CA ALA A 60 4.84 24.54 4.08
C ALA A 60 4.75 24.04 5.53
N HIS A 61 5.86 23.54 6.10
CA HIS A 61 5.91 23.10 7.49
C HIS A 61 5.55 24.22 8.49
N LYS A 62 6.09 25.43 8.33
CA LYS A 62 5.72 26.59 9.18
C LYS A 62 4.26 26.98 9.05
N ASN A 63 3.70 26.87 7.85
CA ASN A 63 2.27 27.11 7.63
C ASN A 63 1.41 26.00 8.25
N LEU A 64 1.88 24.76 8.30
CA LEU A 64 1.14 23.68 8.96
C LEU A 64 1.09 23.87 10.47
N GLN A 65 2.21 24.31 11.05
CA GLN A 65 2.25 24.69 12.45
C GLN A 65 1.17 25.73 12.76
N LYS A 66 1.12 26.84 12.01
CA LYS A 66 0.09 27.88 12.21
C LYS A 66 -1.34 27.35 12.05
N LEU A 67 -1.59 26.52 11.04
CA LEU A 67 -2.92 25.96 10.78
C LEU A 67 -3.37 25.03 11.92
N THR A 68 -2.45 24.24 12.46
CA THR A 68 -2.74 23.25 13.52
C THR A 68 -2.77 23.86 14.92
N GLU A 69 -2.05 24.96 15.16
CA GLU A 69 -2.12 25.75 16.41
C GLU A 69 -3.51 26.32 16.69
N ASN A 70 -4.34 26.46 15.66
CA ASN A 70 -5.75 26.86 15.78
C ASN A 70 -6.61 25.79 16.48
N GLY A 71 -6.13 24.55 16.64
CA GLY A 71 -6.87 23.44 17.27
C GLY A 71 -7.55 22.51 16.26
N SER A 72 -8.30 21.52 16.75
CA SER A 72 -9.04 20.58 15.91
C SER A 72 -10.13 21.30 15.12
N ARG A 73 -10.06 21.23 13.79
CA ARG A 73 -10.96 21.90 12.84
C ARG A 73 -12.14 20.98 12.53
N VAL A 74 -12.92 20.65 13.54
CA VAL A 74 -14.13 19.84 13.35
C VAL A 74 -15.18 20.67 12.62
N VAL A 75 -15.86 20.12 11.62
CA VAL A 75 -16.93 20.81 10.88
C VAL A 75 -17.93 21.46 11.85
N GLY A 76 -18.25 22.74 11.63
CA GLY A 76 -19.12 23.55 12.49
C GLY A 76 -18.45 24.18 13.71
N SER A 77 -17.17 23.89 13.99
CA SER A 77 -16.38 24.57 15.03
C SER A 77 -15.90 25.94 14.57
N TYR A 78 -15.54 26.82 15.52
CA TYR A 78 -14.92 28.11 15.19
C TYR A 78 -13.59 27.90 14.46
N GLU A 79 -12.85 26.89 14.89
CA GLU A 79 -11.55 26.51 14.35
C GLU A 79 -11.66 26.17 12.86
N ASN A 80 -12.70 25.44 12.45
CA ASN A 80 -12.95 25.10 11.04
C ASN A 80 -13.52 26.28 10.23
N GLU A 81 -14.67 26.81 10.65
CA GLU A 81 -15.46 27.76 9.82
C GLU A 81 -14.87 29.17 9.80
N ILE A 82 -14.09 29.55 10.81
CA ILE A 82 -13.52 30.91 10.92
C ILE A 82 -12.00 30.84 10.88
N GLY A 83 -11.39 30.06 11.77
CA GLY A 83 -9.93 30.05 11.95
C GLY A 83 -9.19 29.55 10.70
N ALA A 84 -9.50 28.34 10.24
CA ALA A 84 -8.89 27.74 9.06
C ALA A 84 -9.21 28.51 7.78
N VAL A 85 -10.47 28.91 7.58
CA VAL A 85 -10.90 29.71 6.42
C VAL A 85 -10.14 31.04 6.34
N ASN A 86 -10.03 31.78 7.45
CA ASN A 86 -9.28 33.04 7.48
C ASN A 86 -7.79 32.82 7.25
N PHE A 87 -7.20 31.78 7.84
CA PHE A 87 -5.80 31.43 7.61
C PHE A 87 -5.52 31.20 6.12
N LEU A 88 -6.30 30.31 5.49
CA LEU A 88 -6.14 29.97 4.07
C LEU A 88 -6.36 31.20 3.17
N TYR A 89 -7.42 31.97 3.42
CA TYR A 89 -7.70 33.19 2.67
C TYR A 89 -6.54 34.20 2.77
N ASN A 90 -6.02 34.44 3.97
CA ASN A 90 -4.94 35.40 4.19
C ASN A 90 -3.63 34.97 3.52
N GLU A 91 -3.27 33.69 3.59
CA GLU A 91 -2.08 33.17 2.90
C GLU A 91 -2.24 33.28 1.38
N LEU A 92 -3.43 32.99 0.83
CA LEU A 92 -3.71 33.16 -0.61
C LEU A 92 -3.65 34.64 -1.05
N VAL A 93 -4.15 35.57 -0.23
CA VAL A 93 -4.05 37.02 -0.52
C VAL A 93 -2.58 37.46 -0.56
N GLN A 94 -1.76 37.01 0.40
CA GLN A 94 -0.32 37.30 0.38
C GLN A 94 0.37 36.72 -0.86
N ILE A 95 0.01 35.49 -1.27
CA ILE A 95 0.55 34.89 -2.50
C ILE A 95 0.14 35.70 -3.74
N ARG A 96 -1.10 36.21 -3.79
CA ARG A 96 -1.60 37.03 -4.90
C ARG A 96 -0.79 38.32 -5.07
N GLU A 97 -0.35 38.94 -3.98
CA GLU A 97 0.50 40.13 -4.01
C GLU A 97 1.90 39.86 -4.59
N LEU A 98 2.36 38.61 -4.52
CA LEU A 98 3.65 38.15 -5.05
C LEU A 98 3.56 37.53 -6.45
N ALA A 99 2.37 37.50 -7.06
CA ALA A 99 2.15 36.85 -8.35
C ALA A 99 2.76 37.65 -9.52
N ASP A 100 3.26 36.93 -10.53
CA ASP A 100 3.70 37.53 -11.77
C ASP A 100 2.53 38.19 -12.53
N ILE A 101 2.81 39.31 -13.22
CA ILE A 101 1.83 40.10 -13.99
C ILE A 101 1.07 39.27 -15.05
N HIS A 102 1.61 38.13 -15.46
CA HIS A 102 1.00 37.27 -16.48
C HIS A 102 0.04 36.21 -15.90
N LYS A 103 -0.06 36.09 -14.57
CA LYS A 103 -0.90 35.09 -13.89
C LYS A 103 -1.84 35.77 -12.91
N ASN A 104 -3.14 35.55 -13.12
CA ASN A 104 -4.16 36.01 -12.20
C ASN A 104 -4.47 34.91 -11.17
N LEU A 105 -4.62 35.31 -9.92
CA LEU A 105 -5.05 34.45 -8.81
C LEU A 105 -6.37 34.98 -8.25
N ASP A 106 -7.46 34.34 -8.68
CA ASP A 106 -8.81 34.60 -8.14
C ASP A 106 -9.03 33.76 -6.88
N ILE A 107 -9.72 34.33 -5.90
CA ILE A 107 -10.03 33.65 -4.62
C ILE A 107 -11.54 33.77 -4.40
N ASP A 108 -12.18 32.67 -4.05
CA ASP A 108 -13.62 32.60 -3.71
C ASP A 108 -13.81 31.81 -2.41
N ILE A 109 -14.76 32.23 -1.59
CA ILE A 109 -15.20 31.49 -0.41
C ILE A 109 -16.61 31.00 -0.69
N GLN A 110 -16.77 29.70 -0.87
CA GLN A 110 -18.08 29.09 -1.12
C GLN A 110 -18.70 28.68 0.20
N THR A 111 -19.99 28.98 0.38
CA THR A 111 -20.84 28.35 1.39
C THR A 111 -21.96 27.63 0.66
N VAL A 112 -22.15 26.34 0.94
CA VAL A 112 -23.03 25.47 0.14
C VAL A 112 -23.80 24.48 1.00
N SER A 113 -25.01 24.15 0.57
CA SER A 113 -25.87 23.13 1.16
C SER A 113 -26.23 22.10 0.10
N GLY A 114 -26.52 20.87 0.51
CA GLY A 114 -26.85 19.82 -0.44
C GLY A 114 -27.18 18.49 0.22
N SER A 115 -27.38 17.49 -0.62
CA SER A 115 -27.63 16.12 -0.17
C SER A 115 -27.24 15.12 -1.23
N TYR A 116 -26.76 13.96 -0.81
CA TYR A 116 -26.47 12.84 -1.71
C TYR A 116 -26.60 11.50 -0.99
N TYR A 117 -26.69 10.41 -1.76
CA TYR A 117 -26.89 9.08 -1.22
C TYR A 117 -25.56 8.34 -1.06
N LEU A 118 -25.30 7.87 0.17
CA LEU A 118 -24.19 6.99 0.51
C LEU A 118 -24.68 5.54 0.48
N ASP A 119 -24.19 4.77 -0.47
CA ASP A 119 -24.52 3.35 -0.66
C ASP A 119 -23.76 2.45 0.34
N PHE A 120 -23.91 2.71 1.64
CA PHE A 120 -23.39 1.84 2.68
C PHE A 120 -24.14 0.50 2.66
N LYS A 121 -23.42 -0.60 2.91
CA LYS A 121 -24.02 -1.94 3.04
C LYS A 121 -24.15 -2.31 4.51
N PRO A 122 -25.27 -2.91 4.95
CA PRO A 122 -26.43 -3.36 4.15
C PRO A 122 -27.52 -2.30 3.92
N PHE A 123 -27.43 -1.14 4.58
CA PHE A 123 -28.40 -0.05 4.45
C PHE A 123 -27.67 1.23 4.03
N GLY A 124 -28.13 1.87 2.96
CA GLY A 124 -27.59 3.18 2.58
C GLY A 124 -28.17 4.32 3.41
N ALA A 125 -27.56 5.48 3.29
CA ALA A 125 -27.94 6.68 4.04
C ALA A 125 -27.96 7.91 3.13
N TYR A 126 -28.96 8.78 3.30
CA TYR A 126 -28.91 10.12 2.72
C TYR A 126 -28.04 11.00 3.61
N ASN A 127 -26.92 11.47 3.06
CA ASN A 127 -26.10 12.48 3.68
C ASN A 127 -26.67 13.85 3.30
N VAL A 128 -27.17 14.61 4.27
CA VAL A 128 -27.76 15.94 4.08
C VAL A 128 -26.96 16.92 4.90
N TYR A 129 -26.55 18.03 4.28
CA TYR A 129 -25.66 19.00 4.89
C TYR A 129 -26.07 20.42 4.53
N SER A 130 -25.71 21.36 5.41
CA SER A 130 -26.03 22.77 5.21
C SER A 130 -24.86 23.66 5.62
N ASN A 131 -24.65 24.70 4.80
CA ASN A 131 -23.68 25.76 5.04
C ASN A 131 -22.24 25.28 5.27
N VAL A 132 -21.82 24.20 4.61
CA VAL A 132 -20.41 23.80 4.61
C VAL A 132 -19.61 24.77 3.75
N GLN A 133 -18.34 25.01 4.13
CA GLN A 133 -17.50 26.01 3.49
C GLN A 133 -16.36 25.39 2.69
N ASN A 134 -15.98 26.07 1.60
CA ASN A 134 -14.77 25.81 0.84
C ASN A 134 -13.99 27.12 0.66
N VAL A 135 -12.66 27.04 0.69
CA VAL A 135 -11.79 28.12 0.18
C VAL A 135 -11.24 27.68 -1.16
N ILE A 136 -11.41 28.51 -2.19
CA ILE A 136 -11.13 28.13 -3.57
C ILE A 136 -10.22 29.17 -4.20
N ALA A 137 -9.12 28.72 -4.78
CA ALA A 137 -8.20 29.55 -5.53
C ALA A 137 -8.16 29.12 -7.00
N LYS A 138 -8.16 30.06 -7.93
CA LYS A 138 -8.05 29.79 -9.36
C LYS A 138 -6.88 30.56 -9.96
N ILE A 139 -5.90 29.82 -10.49
CA ILE A 139 -4.82 30.36 -11.30
C ILE A 139 -5.23 30.26 -12.78
N HIS A 140 -5.15 31.37 -13.50
CA HIS A 140 -5.35 31.39 -14.94
C HIS A 140 -4.46 32.43 -15.64
N ALA A 141 -4.15 32.16 -16.91
CA ALA A 141 -3.50 33.13 -17.79
C ALA A 141 -4.51 34.15 -18.34
N SER A 142 -4.02 35.24 -18.92
CA SER A 142 -4.86 36.27 -19.56
C SER A 142 -5.62 35.76 -20.78
N ASN A 143 -5.11 34.74 -21.46
CA ASN A 143 -5.84 34.04 -22.52
C ASN A 143 -6.83 33.06 -21.87
N PHE A 144 -8.12 33.38 -21.94
CA PHE A 144 -9.16 32.65 -21.25
C PHE A 144 -9.29 31.21 -21.78
N SER A 145 -8.95 30.23 -20.93
CA SER A 145 -9.24 28.82 -21.18
C SER A 145 -10.53 28.44 -20.46
N LYS A 146 -11.39 27.64 -21.11
CA LYS A 146 -12.58 27.12 -20.45
C LYS A 146 -12.27 25.95 -19.51
N HIS A 147 -11.26 25.14 -19.82
CA HIS A 147 -10.99 23.90 -19.10
C HIS A 147 -10.20 24.13 -17.80
N ASN A 148 -10.56 23.35 -16.78
CA ASN A 148 -9.96 23.41 -15.45
C ASN A 148 -9.35 22.07 -15.05
N ILE A 149 -8.21 22.13 -14.36
CA ILE A 149 -7.63 21.02 -13.60
C ILE A 149 -7.88 21.34 -12.13
N LEU A 150 -8.53 20.44 -11.41
CA LEU A 150 -8.83 20.58 -9.99
C LEU A 150 -7.74 19.90 -9.16
N ILE A 151 -7.30 20.57 -8.10
CA ILE A 151 -6.43 20.05 -7.06
C ILE A 151 -7.20 20.18 -5.75
N ASN A 152 -7.39 19.09 -5.03
CA ASN A 152 -8.18 19.03 -3.81
C ASN A 152 -7.33 18.53 -2.63
N ALA A 153 -7.54 19.17 -1.48
CA ALA A 153 -7.13 18.71 -0.15
C ALA A 153 -8.17 19.23 0.85
N HIS A 154 -8.32 18.58 2.00
CA HIS A 154 -9.27 19.02 3.01
C HIS A 154 -8.59 19.62 4.25
N PHE A 155 -9.22 20.63 4.85
CA PHE A 155 -8.68 21.35 6.01
C PHE A 155 -9.38 21.01 7.32
N ASP A 156 -10.56 20.39 7.25
CA ASP A 156 -11.26 19.88 8.41
C ASP A 156 -10.53 18.68 9.02
N SER A 157 -10.88 18.34 10.26
CA SER A 157 -10.27 17.24 11.00
C SER A 157 -11.30 16.55 11.88
N VAL A 158 -11.08 15.28 12.22
CA VAL A 158 -11.91 14.57 13.20
C VAL A 158 -11.77 15.12 14.63
N PRO A 159 -12.78 14.91 15.50
CA PRO A 159 -12.69 15.27 16.90
C PRO A 159 -11.42 14.75 17.58
N THR A 160 -10.77 15.60 18.37
CA THR A 160 -9.53 15.32 19.13
C THR A 160 -8.25 15.11 18.32
N SER A 161 -8.33 15.12 16.98
CA SER A 161 -7.17 15.12 16.10
C SER A 161 -6.74 16.54 15.78
N PRO A 162 -5.45 16.91 15.92
CA PRO A 162 -4.95 18.17 15.40
C PRO A 162 -4.94 18.24 13.87
N GLY A 163 -5.14 17.12 13.16
CA GLY A 163 -5.21 17.03 11.70
C GLY A 163 -3.95 17.56 11.00
N GLY A 164 -2.77 17.24 11.54
CA GLY A 164 -1.51 17.66 10.98
C GLY A 164 -1.24 16.99 9.65
N SER A 165 -1.19 15.66 9.64
CA SER A 165 -1.05 14.93 8.39
C SER A 165 -2.37 14.81 7.65
N ASP A 166 -3.49 14.72 8.36
CA ASP A 166 -4.82 14.43 7.81
C ASP A 166 -5.78 15.62 7.98
N ASP A 167 -5.95 16.48 6.97
CA ASP A 167 -5.15 16.58 5.73
C ASP A 167 -4.45 17.95 5.62
N GLY A 168 -4.14 18.53 6.78
CA GLY A 168 -3.53 19.86 6.89
C GLY A 168 -2.22 20.00 6.08
N ILE A 169 -1.40 18.95 6.02
CA ILE A 169 -0.17 18.94 5.23
C ILE A 169 -0.44 19.20 3.74
N MET A 170 -1.47 18.58 3.15
CA MET A 170 -1.74 18.75 1.72
C MET A 170 -2.30 20.14 1.42
N CYS A 171 -3.06 20.73 2.36
CA CYS A 171 -3.44 22.14 2.26
C CYS A 171 -2.21 23.05 2.19
N VAL A 172 -1.22 22.90 3.08
CA VAL A 172 -0.05 23.78 3.05
C VAL A 172 0.91 23.48 1.89
N VAL A 173 0.92 22.24 1.39
CA VAL A 173 1.59 21.88 0.13
C VAL A 173 0.93 22.62 -1.03
N MET A 174 -0.41 22.63 -1.11
CA MET A 174 -1.13 23.39 -2.13
C MET A 174 -0.81 24.88 -2.07
N LEU A 175 -0.76 25.50 -0.89
CA LEU A 175 -0.39 26.92 -0.74
C LEU A 175 1.00 27.22 -1.32
N GLU A 176 2.01 26.41 -0.99
CA GLU A 176 3.37 26.60 -1.50
C GLU A 176 3.47 26.30 -3.01
N VAL A 177 2.73 25.30 -3.52
CA VAL A 177 2.62 25.01 -4.95
C VAL A 177 1.99 26.18 -5.71
N ILE A 178 0.90 26.78 -5.19
CA ILE A 178 0.27 27.98 -5.77
C ILE A 178 1.32 29.09 -5.87
N ARG A 179 2.04 29.37 -4.78
CA ARG A 179 3.09 30.40 -4.77
C ARG A 179 4.15 30.17 -5.84
N LYS A 180 4.67 28.94 -5.94
CA LYS A 180 5.68 28.59 -6.95
C LYS A 180 5.15 28.67 -8.38
N ILE A 181 3.91 28.28 -8.62
CA ILE A 181 3.28 28.41 -9.94
C ILE A 181 3.06 29.89 -10.30
N CYS A 182 2.65 30.73 -9.35
CA CYS A 182 2.48 32.17 -9.56
C CYS A 182 3.79 32.89 -9.89
N GLN A 183 4.93 32.38 -9.44
CA GLN A 183 6.27 32.93 -9.69
C GLN A 183 6.99 32.28 -10.89
N TRP A 184 6.49 31.14 -11.38
CA TRP A 184 7.09 30.43 -12.49
C TRP A 184 6.90 31.19 -13.81
N ASN A 185 7.93 31.26 -14.66
CA ASN A 185 7.84 31.99 -15.94
C ASN A 185 7.14 31.21 -17.07
N GLY A 186 6.78 29.95 -16.85
CA GLY A 186 6.08 29.15 -17.86
C GLY A 186 4.61 29.51 -18.01
N THR A 187 4.06 29.18 -19.19
CA THR A 187 2.67 29.44 -19.55
C THR A 187 1.79 28.22 -19.26
N LEU A 188 0.61 28.48 -18.67
CA LEU A 188 -0.44 27.48 -18.47
C LEU A 188 -1.47 27.60 -19.59
N LYS A 189 -1.83 26.47 -20.21
CA LYS A 189 -2.90 26.41 -21.22
C LYS A 189 -4.28 26.26 -20.60
N TYR A 190 -4.36 25.60 -19.44
CA TYR A 190 -5.60 25.35 -18.70
C TYR A 190 -5.55 26.01 -17.33
N ASN A 191 -6.72 26.31 -16.78
CA ASN A 191 -6.79 26.91 -15.45
C ASN A 191 -6.51 25.85 -14.39
N LEU A 192 -5.88 26.24 -13.29
CA LEU A 192 -5.70 25.39 -12.12
C LEU A 192 -6.63 25.88 -11.02
N ILE A 193 -7.50 25.00 -10.53
CA ILE A 193 -8.36 25.27 -9.38
C ILE A 193 -7.80 24.50 -8.19
N PHE A 194 -7.52 25.21 -7.12
CA PHE A 194 -7.13 24.65 -5.84
C PHE A 194 -8.34 24.77 -4.91
N LEU A 195 -8.88 23.62 -4.51
CA LEU A 195 -10.01 23.49 -3.60
C LEU A 195 -9.50 23.05 -2.24
N PHE A 196 -9.64 23.92 -1.26
CA PHE A 196 -9.48 23.60 0.14
C PHE A 196 -10.86 23.24 0.69
N ASN A 197 -11.11 21.93 0.84
CA ASN A 197 -12.37 21.35 1.26
C ASN A 197 -12.55 21.47 2.79
N GLY A 198 -13.67 22.01 3.26
CA GLY A 198 -13.93 22.20 4.69
C GLY A 198 -14.80 21.16 5.39
N ALA A 199 -15.17 20.08 4.72
CA ALA A 199 -15.99 19.00 5.30
C ALA A 199 -15.81 17.67 4.55
N GLU A 200 -14.60 17.10 4.56
CA GLU A 200 -14.35 15.72 4.11
C GLU A 200 -14.77 14.72 5.19
N GLU A 201 -14.39 14.98 6.44
CA GLU A 201 -14.55 14.03 7.56
C GLU A 201 -16.02 13.91 7.99
N SER A 202 -16.83 14.90 7.62
CA SER A 202 -18.30 14.80 7.59
C SER A 202 -18.69 14.32 6.20
N PRO A 203 -18.87 13.00 6.00
CA PRO A 203 -18.53 12.27 4.79
C PRO A 203 -18.61 13.12 3.51
N LEU A 204 -17.46 13.56 2.98
CA LEU A 204 -17.23 14.16 1.66
C LEU A 204 -18.23 15.26 1.25
N GLN A 205 -18.76 16.03 2.21
CA GLN A 205 -19.88 16.96 1.98
C GLN A 205 -19.49 18.17 1.14
N ALA A 206 -18.35 18.80 1.45
CA ALA A 206 -17.98 20.07 0.83
C ALA A 206 -17.36 19.89 -0.57
N SER A 207 -16.69 18.77 -0.86
CA SER A 207 -16.32 18.38 -2.23
C SER A 207 -17.55 18.15 -3.10
N HIS A 208 -18.61 17.52 -2.56
CA HIS A 208 -19.89 17.34 -3.26
C HIS A 208 -20.52 18.69 -3.56
N GLY A 209 -20.54 19.61 -2.59
CA GLY A 209 -21.01 20.97 -2.76
C GLY A 209 -20.24 21.76 -3.83
N PHE A 210 -18.92 21.59 -3.90
CA PHE A 210 -18.10 22.21 -4.95
C PHE A 210 -18.47 21.69 -6.33
N ILE A 211 -18.35 20.37 -6.54
CA ILE A 211 -18.41 19.79 -7.89
C ILE A 211 -19.80 19.94 -8.53
N THR A 212 -20.86 19.94 -7.71
CA THR A 212 -22.25 20.02 -8.19
C THR A 212 -22.76 21.46 -8.39
N GLN A 213 -22.21 22.44 -7.66
CA GLN A 213 -22.83 23.79 -7.60
C GLN A 213 -21.86 24.94 -7.92
N HIS A 214 -20.54 24.78 -7.76
CA HIS A 214 -19.62 25.89 -7.94
C HIS A 214 -19.47 26.30 -9.42
N LYS A 215 -19.42 27.61 -9.69
CA LYS A 215 -19.33 28.15 -11.06
C LYS A 215 -18.10 27.64 -11.83
N TRP A 216 -16.99 27.37 -11.14
CA TRP A 216 -15.76 26.86 -11.76
C TRP A 216 -15.73 25.32 -11.90
N ALA A 217 -16.68 24.59 -11.33
CA ALA A 217 -16.70 23.12 -11.38
C ALA A 217 -17.11 22.57 -12.75
N LYS A 218 -17.96 23.30 -13.50
CA LYS A 218 -18.58 22.84 -14.76
C LYS A 218 -17.59 22.38 -15.84
N ASP A 219 -16.40 22.98 -15.85
CA ASP A 219 -15.37 22.70 -16.86
C ASP A 219 -14.14 21.95 -16.30
N VAL A 220 -14.26 21.35 -15.11
CA VAL A 220 -13.23 20.46 -14.58
C VAL A 220 -13.10 19.22 -15.48
N LYS A 221 -11.88 18.97 -15.95
CA LYS A 221 -11.57 17.83 -16.84
C LYS A 221 -10.62 16.81 -16.21
N ALA A 222 -9.78 17.27 -15.30
CA ALA A 222 -8.88 16.41 -14.55
C ALA A 222 -8.85 16.81 -13.07
N VAL A 223 -8.61 15.83 -12.19
CA VAL A 223 -8.55 16.01 -10.74
C VAL A 223 -7.25 15.43 -10.19
N ILE A 224 -6.66 16.10 -9.21
CA ILE A 224 -5.59 15.60 -8.36
C ILE A 224 -6.12 15.70 -6.94
N ASN A 225 -6.49 14.58 -6.35
CA ASN A 225 -6.87 14.50 -4.96
C ASN A 225 -5.63 14.18 -4.12
N LEU A 226 -5.41 14.94 -3.06
CA LEU A 226 -4.33 14.78 -2.11
C LEU A 226 -4.95 14.41 -0.76
N GLU A 227 -4.38 13.41 -0.11
CA GLU A 227 -5.00 12.80 1.07
C GLU A 227 -3.96 12.23 2.06
N ALA A 228 -4.40 11.83 3.25
CA ALA A 228 -3.50 11.21 4.22
C ALA A 228 -4.15 10.22 5.21
N ALA A 229 -3.98 8.92 4.94
CA ALA A 229 -4.29 7.84 5.88
C ALA A 229 -3.14 7.47 6.84
N GLY A 230 -2.11 8.31 6.94
CA GLY A 230 -0.91 8.08 7.75
C GLY A 230 -0.02 9.32 7.82
N SER A 231 0.93 9.33 8.75
CA SER A 231 1.74 10.50 9.07
C SER A 231 3.11 10.45 8.38
N GLY A 232 3.15 11.02 7.18
CA GLY A 232 4.37 11.20 6.39
C GLY A 232 4.84 9.98 5.58
N GLY A 233 6.15 9.91 5.33
CA GLY A 233 6.75 9.02 4.34
C GLY A 233 6.61 9.58 2.90
N LYS A 234 6.53 8.69 1.91
CA LYS A 234 6.27 9.06 0.51
C LYS A 234 4.76 8.97 0.27
N ALA A 235 4.18 10.00 -0.35
CA ALA A 235 2.77 9.98 -0.76
C ALA A 235 2.61 9.04 -1.98
N ILE A 236 1.81 7.99 -1.82
CA ILE A 236 1.63 6.95 -2.83
C ILE A 236 0.50 7.35 -3.79
N LEU A 237 0.74 7.23 -5.10
CA LEU A 237 -0.34 7.16 -6.07
C LEU A 237 -1.05 5.82 -5.92
N PHE A 238 -2.28 5.86 -5.41
CA PHE A 238 -3.09 4.65 -5.21
C PHE A 238 -4.33 4.60 -6.07
N GLN A 239 -4.71 5.66 -6.81
CA GLN A 239 -5.70 5.54 -7.89
C GLN A 239 -5.31 6.40 -9.10
N SER A 240 -5.41 5.84 -10.31
CA SER A 240 -5.36 6.61 -11.55
C SER A 240 -6.51 6.22 -12.48
N GLY A 241 -7.33 7.19 -12.85
CA GLY A 241 -8.42 6.99 -13.80
C GLY A 241 -9.67 7.80 -13.47
N PRO A 242 -10.89 7.29 -13.77
CA PRO A 242 -11.15 6.00 -14.40
C PRO A 242 -10.71 5.96 -15.86
N GLY A 243 -9.96 4.92 -16.26
CA GLY A 243 -9.79 4.54 -17.68
C GLY A 243 -8.99 5.48 -18.58
N HIS A 244 -8.07 6.28 -18.04
CA HIS A 244 -7.26 7.21 -18.84
C HIS A 244 -5.76 7.01 -18.60
N ALA A 245 -5.18 5.99 -19.25
CA ALA A 245 -3.77 5.63 -19.10
C ALA A 245 -2.78 6.76 -19.45
N TRP A 246 -3.20 7.76 -20.25
CA TRP A 246 -2.35 8.89 -20.65
C TRP A 246 -1.89 9.73 -19.45
N LEU A 247 -2.67 9.77 -18.37
CA LEU A 247 -2.34 10.50 -17.15
C LEU A 247 -0.92 10.14 -16.66
N LEU A 248 -0.59 8.85 -16.66
CA LEU A 248 0.70 8.35 -16.19
C LEU A 248 1.89 8.74 -17.08
N ASN A 249 1.67 9.23 -18.31
CA ASN A 249 2.74 9.81 -19.14
C ASN A 249 3.33 11.10 -18.53
N TYR A 250 2.57 11.75 -17.64
CA TYR A 250 2.96 12.94 -16.90
C TYR A 250 3.50 12.56 -15.53
N TYR A 251 2.73 11.80 -14.74
CA TYR A 251 3.16 11.45 -13.39
C TYR A 251 4.44 10.61 -13.33
N SER A 252 4.71 9.74 -14.32
CA SER A 252 5.95 8.95 -14.33
C SER A 252 7.23 9.78 -14.48
N LYS A 253 7.12 11.06 -14.88
CA LYS A 253 8.25 11.98 -15.14
C LYS A 253 8.48 13.01 -14.04
N VAL A 254 7.65 12.99 -12.98
CA VAL A 254 7.88 13.85 -11.81
C VAL A 254 9.20 13.47 -11.12
N PRO A 255 9.74 14.32 -10.21
CA PRO A 255 11.04 14.06 -9.60
C PRO A 255 11.12 12.77 -8.78
N HIS A 256 10.02 12.40 -8.10
CA HIS A 256 9.98 11.28 -7.16
C HIS A 256 8.72 10.41 -7.36
N PRO A 257 8.56 9.75 -8.52
CA PRO A 257 7.33 9.03 -8.82
C PRO A 257 7.19 7.81 -7.88
N TYR A 258 6.03 7.69 -7.24
CA TYR A 258 5.76 6.63 -6.27
C TYR A 258 4.30 6.19 -6.36
N GLY A 259 4.05 4.91 -6.63
CA GLY A 259 2.70 4.45 -6.91
C GLY A 259 2.59 2.97 -7.20
N GLN A 260 1.43 2.40 -6.90
CA GLN A 260 1.18 0.97 -7.02
C GLN A 260 -0.25 0.71 -7.49
N VAL A 261 -0.42 0.12 -8.68
CA VAL A 261 -1.75 -0.27 -9.18
C VAL A 261 -2.45 -1.30 -8.29
N ALA A 262 -1.69 -2.07 -7.51
CA ALA A 262 -2.25 -2.96 -6.50
C ALA A 262 -3.00 -2.18 -5.40
N GLY A 263 -2.54 -0.97 -5.04
CA GLY A 263 -3.25 -0.08 -4.13
C GLY A 263 -4.62 0.29 -4.68
N GLU A 264 -4.71 0.59 -5.97
CA GLU A 264 -5.97 0.93 -6.65
C GLU A 264 -6.96 -0.23 -6.63
N GLU A 265 -6.51 -1.45 -6.95
CA GLU A 265 -7.37 -2.63 -6.95
C GLU A 265 -7.83 -3.00 -5.53
N ILE A 266 -6.95 -2.84 -4.53
CA ILE A 266 -7.29 -3.06 -3.12
C ILE A 266 -8.33 -2.02 -2.66
N PHE A 267 -8.13 -0.75 -2.97
CA PHE A 267 -9.04 0.33 -2.58
C PHE A 267 -10.41 0.15 -3.24
N GLN A 268 -10.45 -0.07 -4.56
CA GLN A 268 -11.69 -0.28 -5.32
C GLN A 268 -12.43 -1.59 -4.94
N SER A 269 -11.75 -2.55 -4.31
CA SER A 269 -12.38 -3.77 -3.81
C SER A 269 -13.13 -3.60 -2.48
N ASN A 270 -13.08 -2.41 -1.86
CA ASN A 270 -13.62 -2.11 -0.53
C ASN A 270 -12.98 -2.95 0.60
N LEU A 271 -11.78 -3.49 0.38
CA LEU A 271 -11.00 -4.15 1.44
C LEU A 271 -10.41 -3.14 2.44
N VAL A 272 -10.16 -1.91 1.98
CA VAL A 272 -9.83 -0.77 2.82
C VAL A 272 -11.15 -0.05 3.15
N PRO A 273 -11.54 0.06 4.43
CA PRO A 273 -12.78 0.72 4.83
C PRO A 273 -12.59 2.24 4.86
N SER A 274 -12.31 2.83 3.70
CA SER A 274 -12.08 4.28 3.52
C SER A 274 -12.63 4.70 2.17
N ASP A 275 -12.97 5.98 2.07
CA ASP A 275 -13.27 6.66 0.81
C ASP A 275 -12.45 7.96 0.76
N THR A 276 -12.50 8.68 -0.36
CA THR A 276 -11.86 10.00 -0.50
C THR A 276 -12.73 10.91 -1.35
N ASP A 277 -12.47 12.21 -1.30
CA ASP A 277 -13.11 13.20 -2.17
C ASP A 277 -12.97 12.87 -3.67
N PHE A 278 -11.93 12.11 -4.06
CA PHE A 278 -11.75 11.64 -5.44
C PHE A 278 -12.99 10.90 -5.96
N ARG A 279 -13.66 10.12 -5.11
CA ARG A 279 -14.92 9.46 -5.46
C ARG A 279 -15.99 10.47 -5.84
N ILE A 280 -16.13 11.55 -5.07
CA ILE A 280 -17.17 12.55 -5.33
C ILE A 280 -16.94 13.24 -6.66
N PHE A 281 -15.69 13.62 -6.96
CA PHE A 281 -15.37 14.24 -8.24
C PHE A 281 -15.57 13.28 -9.42
N ARG A 282 -15.29 11.98 -9.23
CA ARG A 282 -15.54 10.94 -10.22
C ARG A 282 -17.04 10.70 -10.44
N ASP A 283 -17.79 10.46 -9.37
CA ASP A 283 -19.17 9.99 -9.43
C ASP A 283 -20.16 11.11 -9.77
N TYR A 284 -19.92 12.33 -9.27
CA TYR A 284 -20.82 13.49 -9.48
C TYR A 284 -20.27 14.49 -10.51
N GLY A 285 -18.95 14.53 -10.71
CA GLY A 285 -18.30 15.41 -11.70
C GLY A 285 -17.92 14.72 -13.01
N GLY A 286 -17.93 13.38 -13.06
CA GLY A 286 -17.40 12.63 -14.21
C GLY A 286 -15.90 12.84 -14.44
N ALA A 287 -15.18 13.32 -13.42
CA ALA A 287 -13.79 13.68 -13.55
C ALA A 287 -12.86 12.46 -13.54
N VAL A 288 -11.71 12.61 -14.20
CA VAL A 288 -10.63 11.62 -14.24
C VAL A 288 -9.39 12.22 -13.60
N GLY A 289 -8.46 11.41 -13.11
CA GLY A 289 -7.35 11.99 -12.37
C GLY A 289 -6.54 11.01 -11.54
N PHE A 290 -5.92 11.59 -10.52
CA PHE A 290 -5.07 10.92 -9.56
C PHE A 290 -5.59 11.09 -8.14
N ASP A 291 -5.34 10.06 -7.33
CA ASP A 291 -5.60 10.06 -5.90
C ASP A 291 -4.32 9.64 -5.17
N PHE A 292 -3.82 10.53 -4.33
CA PHE A 292 -2.56 10.40 -3.60
C PHE A 292 -2.81 10.34 -2.11
N ALA A 293 -2.12 9.45 -1.40
CA ALA A 293 -2.22 9.39 0.06
C ALA A 293 -0.86 9.24 0.75
N PHE A 294 -0.66 9.90 1.88
CA PHE A 294 0.24 9.33 2.89
C PHE A 294 -0.42 8.12 3.54
N PHE A 295 0.33 7.05 3.79
CA PHE A 295 -0.22 5.82 4.39
C PHE A 295 0.71 5.19 5.43
N LYS A 296 1.98 5.58 5.46
CA LYS A 296 2.92 5.08 6.46
C LYS A 296 2.59 5.68 7.82
N ASN A 297 2.95 4.95 8.87
CA ASN A 297 2.69 5.37 10.25
C ASN A 297 1.19 5.67 10.54
N GLY A 298 0.29 4.86 9.99
CA GLY A 298 -1.17 4.99 10.17
C GLY A 298 -1.68 4.89 11.62
N TYR A 299 -0.82 4.62 12.60
CA TYR A 299 -1.19 4.65 14.02
C TYR A 299 -1.63 6.04 14.49
N ARG A 300 -1.12 7.09 13.85
CA ARG A 300 -1.41 8.50 14.17
C ARG A 300 -2.72 8.99 13.55
N TYR A 301 -3.10 8.46 12.39
CA TYR A 301 -4.31 8.80 11.65
C TYR A 301 -5.56 8.81 12.54
N HIS A 302 -6.37 9.87 12.50
CA HIS A 302 -7.56 10.07 13.36
C HIS A 302 -7.28 9.95 14.87
N THR A 303 -6.15 10.50 15.34
CA THR A 303 -5.83 10.52 16.77
C THR A 303 -5.18 11.84 17.17
N LYS A 304 -5.12 12.09 18.48
CA LYS A 304 -4.36 13.22 19.05
C LYS A 304 -2.86 13.24 18.69
N PHE A 305 -2.33 12.15 18.15
CA PHE A 305 -0.93 12.02 17.75
C PHE A 305 -0.68 12.43 16.30
N ASP A 306 -1.70 12.86 15.57
CA ASP A 306 -1.55 13.43 14.23
C ASP A 306 -1.16 14.90 14.30
N THR A 307 0.08 15.16 14.72
CA THR A 307 0.65 16.50 14.87
C THR A 307 1.61 16.82 13.73
N PHE A 308 1.93 18.10 13.54
CA PHE A 308 2.82 18.52 12.45
C PHE A 308 4.29 18.11 12.69
N GLU A 309 4.71 18.00 13.94
CA GLU A 309 6.10 17.68 14.33
C GLU A 309 6.52 16.26 13.94
N ASP A 310 5.55 15.36 13.86
CA ASP A 310 5.79 13.95 13.57
C ASP A 310 5.90 13.65 12.06
N ILE A 311 5.67 14.65 11.22
CA ILE A 311 5.76 14.52 9.76
C ILE A 311 7.17 14.88 9.31
N PRO A 312 7.92 13.95 8.68
CA PRO A 312 9.26 14.25 8.20
C PRO A 312 9.28 15.38 7.17
N MET A 313 10.23 16.31 7.28
CA MET A 313 10.41 17.40 6.31
C MET A 313 10.54 16.93 4.86
N GLY A 314 11.18 15.77 4.65
CA GLY A 314 11.30 15.16 3.32
C GLY A 314 9.97 14.68 2.73
N SER A 315 8.92 14.49 3.54
CA SER A 315 7.57 14.15 3.07
C SER A 315 6.91 15.34 2.38
N TYR A 316 7.02 16.54 2.96
CA TYR A 316 6.58 17.79 2.33
C TYR A 316 7.29 17.99 0.99
N GLN A 317 8.62 17.82 0.99
CA GLN A 317 9.42 17.97 -0.22
C GLN A 317 9.01 16.96 -1.30
N HIS A 318 8.81 15.69 -0.92
CA HIS A 318 8.44 14.62 -1.85
C HIS A 318 7.13 14.90 -2.58
N ILE A 319 6.05 15.18 -1.85
CA ILE A 319 4.75 15.44 -2.49
C ILE A 319 4.75 16.81 -3.17
N GLY A 320 5.36 17.83 -2.56
CA GLY A 320 5.41 19.18 -3.10
C GLY A 320 6.12 19.27 -4.45
N ASP A 321 7.31 18.67 -4.58
CA ASP A 321 8.05 18.63 -5.86
C ASP A 321 7.26 17.85 -6.93
N ASN A 322 6.64 16.74 -6.54
CA ASN A 322 5.86 15.93 -7.46
C ASN A 322 4.63 16.66 -7.98
N ILE A 323 3.84 17.31 -7.11
CA ILE A 323 2.64 18.04 -7.51
C ILE A 323 3.02 19.30 -8.29
N LEU A 324 4.06 20.03 -7.89
CA LEU A 324 4.53 21.20 -8.63
C LEU A 324 4.90 20.84 -10.08
N GLU A 325 5.72 19.81 -10.28
CA GLU A 325 6.13 19.38 -11.62
C GLU A 325 4.97 18.75 -12.41
N LEU A 326 4.10 17.99 -11.74
CA LEU A 326 2.90 17.44 -12.37
C LEU A 326 2.00 18.56 -12.90
N LEU A 327 1.77 19.62 -12.13
CA LEU A 327 0.94 20.75 -12.56
C LEU A 327 1.57 21.57 -13.67
N LYS A 328 2.89 21.79 -13.63
CA LYS A 328 3.64 22.44 -14.72
C LYS A 328 3.48 21.67 -16.04
N SER A 329 3.51 20.33 -15.99
CA SER A 329 3.45 19.48 -17.17
C SER A 329 2.02 19.21 -17.67
N ILE A 330 1.09 18.87 -16.77
CA ILE A 330 -0.30 18.55 -17.12
C ILE A 330 -1.12 19.80 -17.46
N GLY A 331 -0.73 20.98 -16.94
CA GLY A 331 -1.35 22.29 -17.23
C GLY A 331 -1.33 22.69 -18.71
N SER A 332 -0.61 21.94 -19.55
CA SER A 332 -0.52 22.13 -21.00
C SER A 332 -0.78 20.84 -21.80
N ALA A 333 -1.34 19.79 -21.17
CA ALA A 333 -1.58 18.49 -21.79
C ALA A 333 -2.67 18.55 -22.89
N PRO A 334 -2.39 18.20 -24.17
CA PRO A 334 -3.39 18.27 -25.23
C PRO A 334 -4.63 17.41 -24.99
N GLU A 335 -4.49 16.30 -24.27
CA GLU A 335 -5.55 15.33 -23.94
C GLU A 335 -6.72 15.97 -23.17
N ILE A 336 -6.46 17.02 -22.38
CA ILE A 336 -7.48 17.77 -21.63
C ILE A 336 -8.47 18.48 -22.57
N GLN A 337 -8.02 18.91 -23.74
CA GLN A 337 -8.88 19.61 -24.70
C GLN A 337 -9.76 18.64 -25.49
N TYR A 338 -9.21 17.48 -25.87
CA TYR A 338 -9.88 16.58 -26.82
C TYR A 338 -10.78 15.54 -26.17
N ASN A 339 -10.81 15.44 -24.83
CA ASN A 339 -11.48 14.35 -24.10
C ASN A 339 -11.15 13.01 -24.78
N ASP A 340 -9.89 12.57 -24.67
CA ASP A 340 -9.41 11.34 -25.33
C ASP A 340 -10.44 10.21 -25.13
N PRO A 341 -11.13 9.75 -26.19
CA PRO A 341 -12.17 8.73 -26.08
C PRO A 341 -11.60 7.35 -25.78
N THR A 342 -10.26 7.20 -25.79
CA THR A 342 -9.57 5.93 -25.57
C THR A 342 -9.64 5.55 -24.10
N TYR A 343 -10.72 4.86 -23.73
CA TYR A 343 -10.83 4.24 -22.42
C TYR A 343 -9.81 3.10 -22.30
N SER A 344 -8.74 3.33 -21.54
CA SER A 344 -7.68 2.36 -21.27
C SER A 344 -7.22 2.46 -19.84
N LYS A 345 -7.30 1.34 -19.11
CA LYS A 345 -6.69 1.22 -17.78
C LYS A 345 -5.19 1.01 -17.94
N ALA A 346 -4.42 1.49 -16.97
CA ALA A 346 -2.99 1.31 -16.93
C ALA A 346 -2.57 0.32 -15.84
N VAL A 347 -1.50 -0.41 -16.11
CA VAL A 347 -0.67 -1.08 -15.10
C VAL A 347 0.45 -0.11 -14.76
N TYR A 348 0.66 0.19 -13.48
CA TYR A 348 1.74 1.03 -13.01
C TYR A 348 2.28 0.56 -11.67
N PHE A 349 3.59 0.70 -11.49
CA PHE A 349 4.27 0.41 -10.23
C PHE A 349 5.62 1.11 -10.20
N ASP A 350 6.03 1.56 -9.02
CA ASP A 350 7.39 2.04 -8.80
C ASP A 350 8.37 0.90 -8.54
N VAL A 351 9.64 1.13 -8.88
CA VAL A 351 10.77 0.26 -8.55
C VAL A 351 11.54 0.91 -7.40
N LEU A 352 11.26 0.46 -6.16
CA LEU A 352 11.91 0.92 -4.92
C LEU A 352 11.79 2.43 -4.68
N GLY A 353 10.77 3.08 -5.24
CA GLY A 353 10.57 4.53 -5.22
C GLY A 353 11.65 5.31 -5.96
N LEU A 354 12.34 4.69 -6.93
CA LEU A 354 13.38 5.33 -7.74
C LEU A 354 12.84 5.85 -9.08
N PHE A 355 12.02 5.04 -9.75
CA PHE A 355 11.34 5.38 -11.00
C PHE A 355 10.06 4.55 -11.15
N MET A 356 9.16 4.99 -12.02
CA MET A 356 7.89 4.31 -12.27
C MET A 356 7.87 3.63 -13.65
N ILE A 357 7.37 2.40 -13.68
CA ILE A 357 7.02 1.69 -14.91
C ILE A 357 5.50 1.80 -15.08
N HIS A 358 5.07 2.17 -16.29
CA HIS A 358 3.65 2.16 -16.64
C HIS A 358 3.44 1.73 -18.09
N TYR A 359 2.31 1.07 -18.34
CA TYR A 359 1.86 0.66 -19.68
C TYR A 359 0.35 0.38 -19.66
N GLN A 360 -0.26 0.34 -20.84
CA GLN A 360 -1.69 0.04 -20.98
C GLN A 360 -1.99 -1.42 -20.59
N GLN A 361 -3.17 -1.68 -20.03
CA GLN A 361 -3.55 -3.00 -19.52
C GLN A 361 -3.41 -4.12 -20.57
N TYR A 362 -3.81 -3.87 -21.83
CA TYR A 362 -3.69 -4.88 -22.88
C TYR A 362 -2.24 -5.26 -23.18
N ILE A 363 -1.29 -4.32 -23.06
CA ILE A 363 0.15 -4.59 -23.19
C ILE A 363 0.58 -5.53 -22.07
N GLY A 364 0.12 -5.26 -20.84
CA GLY A 364 0.34 -6.15 -19.69
C GLY A 364 -0.16 -7.56 -19.94
N THR A 365 -1.38 -7.70 -20.48
CA THR A 365 -1.96 -8.99 -20.85
C THR A 365 -1.07 -9.72 -21.87
N ILE A 366 -0.62 -9.05 -22.93
CA ILE A 366 0.27 -9.64 -23.95
C ILE A 366 1.58 -10.10 -23.32
N VAL A 367 2.23 -9.25 -22.51
CA VAL A 367 3.50 -9.58 -21.83
C VAL A 367 3.33 -10.79 -20.91
N ASN A 368 2.25 -10.84 -20.13
CA ASN A 368 1.96 -11.99 -19.26
C ASN A 368 1.79 -13.28 -20.07
N LEU A 369 1.01 -13.25 -21.16
CA LEU A 369 0.78 -14.41 -22.02
C LEU A 369 2.06 -14.89 -22.72
N LEU A 370 2.94 -13.98 -23.13
CA LEU A 370 4.26 -14.32 -23.68
C LEU A 370 5.13 -15.03 -22.64
N PHE A 371 5.18 -14.55 -21.40
CA PHE A 371 5.93 -15.22 -20.34
C PHE A 371 5.30 -16.54 -19.91
N VAL A 372 3.97 -16.70 -19.99
CA VAL A 372 3.29 -17.99 -19.80
C VAL A 372 3.76 -18.99 -20.87
N LEU A 373 3.75 -18.60 -22.15
CA LEU A 373 4.24 -19.43 -23.25
C LEU A 373 5.72 -19.79 -23.08
N PHE A 374 6.59 -18.79 -22.82
CA PHE A 374 8.02 -19.00 -22.64
C PHE A 374 8.35 -19.87 -21.44
N SER A 375 7.66 -19.70 -20.31
CA SER A 375 7.84 -20.55 -19.12
C SER A 375 7.53 -22.03 -19.45
N GLY A 376 6.50 -22.28 -20.25
CA GLY A 376 6.14 -23.61 -20.77
C GLY A 376 7.21 -24.18 -21.72
N LEU A 377 7.71 -23.39 -22.68
CA LEU A 377 8.78 -23.81 -23.60
C LEU A 377 10.09 -24.11 -22.88
N VAL A 378 10.47 -23.29 -21.90
CA VAL A 378 11.66 -23.53 -21.07
C VAL A 378 11.49 -24.79 -20.24
N ALA A 379 10.31 -25.05 -19.67
CA ALA A 379 10.02 -26.30 -18.95
C ALA A 379 10.13 -27.52 -19.89
N TYR A 380 9.61 -27.42 -21.12
CA TYR A 380 9.78 -28.47 -22.12
C TYR A 380 11.26 -28.73 -22.45
N LYS A 381 12.06 -27.67 -22.64
CA LYS A 381 13.51 -27.79 -22.83
C LYS A 381 14.19 -28.43 -21.62
N SER A 382 13.86 -28.04 -20.39
CA SER A 382 14.36 -28.66 -19.17
C SER A 382 14.05 -30.17 -19.15
N PHE A 383 12.82 -30.56 -19.47
CA PHE A 383 12.42 -31.97 -19.51
C PHE A 383 13.13 -32.77 -20.59
N ARG A 384 13.43 -32.15 -21.73
CA ARG A 384 14.23 -32.76 -22.81
C ARG A 384 15.70 -32.92 -22.40
N ASP A 385 16.32 -31.87 -21.86
CA ASP A 385 17.73 -31.88 -21.45
C ASP A 385 17.98 -32.91 -20.32
N PHE A 386 16.99 -33.18 -19.47
CA PHE A 386 17.05 -34.23 -18.45
C PHE A 386 16.52 -35.61 -18.91
N ASN A 387 16.20 -35.78 -20.21
CA ASN A 387 15.70 -37.04 -20.79
C ASN A 387 14.46 -37.63 -20.07
N LEU A 388 13.53 -36.79 -19.61
CA LEU A 388 12.37 -37.19 -18.80
C LEU A 388 11.22 -37.82 -19.61
N GLY A 389 11.22 -37.66 -20.94
CA GLY A 389 10.04 -37.86 -21.80
C GLY A 389 9.56 -39.31 -22.03
N ARG A 390 10.26 -40.34 -21.54
CA ARG A 390 9.98 -41.75 -21.89
C ARG A 390 9.48 -42.64 -20.75
N ASN A 391 9.51 -42.19 -19.49
CA ASN A 391 9.18 -43.03 -18.33
C ASN A 391 7.97 -42.52 -17.55
N TRP A 392 6.96 -43.38 -17.36
CA TRP A 392 5.76 -43.08 -16.57
C TRP A 392 6.08 -42.70 -15.12
N LYS A 393 7.12 -43.30 -14.52
CA LYS A 393 7.58 -42.97 -13.15
C LYS A 393 8.01 -41.51 -13.01
N THR A 394 8.62 -40.94 -14.06
CA THR A 394 9.04 -39.53 -14.08
C THR A 394 7.85 -38.59 -14.14
N LYS A 395 6.81 -38.93 -14.92
CA LYS A 395 5.58 -38.13 -14.99
C LYS A 395 4.86 -38.12 -13.64
N ILE A 396 4.74 -39.29 -12.99
CA ILE A 396 4.21 -39.40 -11.63
C ILE A 396 5.02 -38.52 -10.67
N TYR A 397 6.35 -38.60 -10.72
CA TYR A 397 7.21 -37.78 -9.86
C TYR A 397 6.91 -36.28 -10.00
N LEU A 398 6.79 -35.77 -11.23
CA LEU A 398 6.50 -34.34 -11.47
C LEU A 398 5.13 -33.95 -10.90
N ILE A 399 4.09 -34.73 -11.15
CA ILE A 399 2.72 -34.47 -10.68
C ILE A 399 2.66 -34.52 -9.15
N VAL A 400 3.19 -35.58 -8.53
CA VAL A 400 3.18 -35.73 -7.08
C VAL A 400 3.99 -34.63 -6.41
N THR A 401 5.13 -34.25 -6.97
CA THR A 401 5.93 -33.12 -6.45
C THR A 401 5.15 -31.80 -6.49
N ALA A 402 4.40 -31.54 -7.57
CA ALA A 402 3.54 -30.35 -7.67
C ALA A 402 2.44 -30.37 -6.59
N ILE A 403 1.77 -31.51 -6.39
CA ILE A 403 0.76 -31.68 -5.34
C ILE A 403 1.38 -31.49 -3.96
N VAL A 404 2.56 -32.07 -3.69
CA VAL A 404 3.27 -31.93 -2.41
C VAL A 404 3.60 -30.47 -2.10
N LEU A 405 4.04 -29.70 -3.10
CA LEU A 405 4.32 -28.26 -2.92
C LEU A 405 3.03 -27.48 -2.59
N LEU A 406 1.94 -27.75 -3.31
CA LEU A 406 0.63 -27.13 -3.03
C LEU A 406 0.10 -27.51 -1.64
N VAL A 407 0.23 -28.78 -1.24
CA VAL A 407 -0.11 -29.24 0.12
C VAL A 407 0.71 -28.50 1.17
N GLY A 408 2.01 -28.26 0.93
CA GLY A 408 2.85 -27.44 1.80
C GLY A 408 2.30 -26.03 1.99
N TRP A 409 1.83 -25.38 0.93
CA TRP A 409 1.24 -24.05 1.02
C TRP A 409 -0.10 -24.05 1.74
N VAL A 410 -0.94 -25.06 1.50
CA VAL A 410 -2.21 -25.25 2.24
C VAL A 410 -1.94 -25.47 3.73
N CYS A 411 -0.96 -26.31 4.08
CA CYS A 411 -0.54 -26.52 5.47
C CYS A 411 0.00 -25.23 6.10
N ALA A 412 0.72 -24.40 5.34
CA ALA A 412 1.21 -23.12 5.83
C ALA A 412 0.07 -22.15 6.17
N ILE A 413 -0.91 -21.99 5.27
CA ILE A 413 -2.09 -21.16 5.53
C ILE A 413 -2.90 -21.72 6.70
N ALA A 414 -3.16 -23.03 6.74
CA ALA A 414 -3.89 -23.67 7.84
C ALA A 414 -3.17 -23.52 9.19
N GLY A 415 -1.84 -23.63 9.20
CA GLY A 415 -1.02 -23.42 10.40
C GLY A 415 -1.12 -21.99 10.91
N VAL A 416 -1.04 -21.00 10.02
CA VAL A 416 -1.19 -19.58 10.38
C VAL A 416 -2.59 -19.24 10.86
N LEU A 417 -3.64 -19.77 10.23
CA LEU A 417 -5.02 -19.66 10.71
C LEU A 417 -5.17 -20.23 12.12
N SER A 418 -4.55 -21.39 12.38
CA SER A 418 -4.56 -22.02 13.70
C SER A 418 -3.87 -21.14 14.74
N ILE A 419 -2.72 -20.53 14.40
CA ILE A 419 -2.01 -19.60 15.30
C ILE A 419 -2.87 -18.37 15.59
N GLY A 420 -3.44 -17.72 14.58
CA GLY A 420 -4.29 -16.54 14.77
C GLY A 420 -5.54 -16.83 15.62
N PHE A 421 -6.15 -18.00 15.44
CA PHE A 421 -7.27 -18.45 16.27
C PHE A 421 -6.86 -18.73 17.72
N LEU A 422 -5.70 -19.36 17.94
CA LEU A 422 -5.18 -19.62 19.28
C LEU A 422 -4.84 -18.33 20.02
N LEU A 423 -4.24 -17.34 19.34
CA LEU A 423 -3.95 -16.02 19.92
C LEU A 423 -5.25 -15.33 20.39
N ASP A 424 -6.31 -15.40 19.59
CA ASP A 424 -7.61 -14.80 19.90
C ASP A 424 -8.29 -15.48 21.08
N ILE A 425 -8.37 -16.83 21.11
CA ILE A 425 -8.93 -17.57 22.25
C ILE A 425 -8.15 -17.33 23.53
N CYS A 426 -6.82 -17.27 23.45
CA CYS A 426 -5.95 -17.04 24.60
C CYS A 426 -5.86 -15.55 24.98
N ASN A 427 -6.61 -14.66 24.33
CA ASN A 427 -6.64 -13.22 24.60
C ASN A 427 -5.30 -12.50 24.38
N PHE A 428 -4.46 -13.03 23.48
CA PHE A 428 -3.20 -12.44 23.00
C PHE A 428 -3.33 -11.82 21.61
N SER A 429 -4.56 -11.61 21.13
CA SER A 429 -4.80 -10.98 19.83
C SER A 429 -4.07 -9.65 19.67
N MET A 430 -3.64 -9.41 18.43
CA MET A 430 -2.93 -8.19 18.02
C MET A 430 -1.59 -7.95 18.72
N SER A 431 -0.97 -8.95 19.38
CA SER A 431 0.31 -8.78 20.10
C SER A 431 1.44 -8.13 19.28
N TRP A 432 1.35 -8.22 17.95
CA TRP A 432 2.27 -7.61 16.99
C TRP A 432 1.93 -6.17 16.60
N TYR A 433 0.82 -5.59 17.05
CA TYR A 433 0.35 -4.26 16.66
C TYR A 433 1.38 -3.17 17.00
N GLY A 434 1.80 -3.05 18.25
CA GLY A 434 2.90 -2.15 18.65
C GLY A 434 4.30 -2.70 18.36
N SER A 435 4.42 -3.94 17.88
CA SER A 435 5.70 -4.61 17.61
C SER A 435 5.64 -5.46 16.32
N PRO A 436 5.61 -4.81 15.13
CA PRO A 436 5.39 -5.50 13.86
C PRO A 436 6.36 -6.64 13.53
N TYR A 437 7.58 -6.59 14.06
CA TYR A 437 8.59 -7.64 13.85
C TYR A 437 8.11 -9.03 14.36
N LEU A 438 7.17 -9.07 15.31
CA LEU A 438 6.60 -10.33 15.81
C LEU A 438 5.86 -11.11 14.72
N ILE A 439 5.33 -10.45 13.68
CA ILE A 439 4.67 -11.09 12.53
C ILE A 439 5.62 -12.08 11.84
N LEU A 440 6.91 -11.75 11.75
CA LEU A 440 7.90 -12.62 11.13
C LEU A 440 7.99 -13.96 11.87
N GLY A 441 8.10 -13.93 13.20
CA GLY A 441 8.20 -15.13 14.01
C GLY A 441 6.89 -15.89 14.18
N LEU A 442 5.76 -15.18 14.29
CA LEU A 442 4.44 -15.78 14.50
C LEU A 442 3.85 -16.38 13.22
N TYR A 443 4.08 -15.74 12.07
CA TYR A 443 3.42 -16.12 10.82
C TYR A 443 4.43 -16.49 9.73
N GLY A 444 5.51 -15.73 9.57
CA GLY A 444 6.51 -15.99 8.51
C GLY A 444 7.29 -17.29 8.70
N VAL A 445 7.84 -17.50 9.91
CA VAL A 445 8.61 -18.68 10.25
C VAL A 445 7.77 -19.97 10.13
N PRO A 446 6.55 -20.04 10.71
CA PRO A 446 5.65 -21.17 10.48
C PRO A 446 5.30 -21.39 9.01
N THR A 447 5.09 -20.31 8.23
CA THR A 447 4.78 -20.43 6.80
C THR A 447 5.88 -21.15 6.04
N VAL A 448 7.14 -20.76 6.23
CA VAL A 448 8.29 -21.43 5.60
C VAL A 448 8.43 -22.86 6.12
N MET A 449 8.29 -23.07 7.43
CA MET A 449 8.38 -24.38 8.06
C MET A 449 7.37 -25.38 7.48
N PHE A 450 6.08 -25.03 7.47
CA PHE A 450 5.00 -25.88 6.95
C PHE A 450 5.08 -26.08 5.43
N SER A 451 5.58 -25.09 4.68
CA SER A 451 5.84 -25.26 3.25
C SER A 451 6.93 -26.30 3.00
N CYS A 452 7.98 -26.34 3.82
CA CYS A 452 9.13 -27.23 3.65
C CYS A 452 8.81 -28.69 4.03
N LEU A 453 7.98 -28.92 5.06
CA LEU A 453 7.76 -30.23 5.67
C LEU A 453 7.29 -31.31 4.68
N PRO A 454 6.24 -31.10 3.85
CA PRO A 454 5.82 -32.09 2.87
C PRO A 454 6.89 -32.40 1.82
N LEU A 455 7.65 -31.38 1.39
CA LEU A 455 8.74 -31.56 0.44
C LEU A 455 9.88 -32.39 1.02
N ILE A 456 10.24 -32.17 2.30
CA ILE A 456 11.24 -32.99 3.01
C ILE A 456 10.78 -34.44 3.10
N ALA A 457 9.52 -34.68 3.50
CA ALA A 457 8.95 -36.02 3.60
C ALA A 457 8.93 -36.72 2.23
N TRP A 458 8.52 -36.01 1.19
CA TRP A 458 8.52 -36.49 -0.18
C TRP A 458 9.93 -36.84 -0.67
N ASN A 459 10.92 -35.98 -0.41
CA ASN A 459 12.31 -36.24 -0.77
C ASN A 459 12.87 -37.47 -0.05
N TYR A 460 12.52 -37.68 1.21
CA TYR A 460 12.92 -38.86 1.98
C TYR A 460 12.33 -40.15 1.37
N TYR A 461 11.03 -40.15 1.07
CA TYR A 461 10.36 -41.29 0.44
C TYR A 461 10.87 -41.57 -0.98
N ASN A 462 11.09 -40.50 -1.75
CA ASN A 462 11.47 -40.54 -3.16
C ASN A 462 12.98 -40.74 -3.40
N SER A 463 13.80 -40.70 -2.34
CA SER A 463 15.24 -41.04 -2.40
C SER A 463 15.53 -42.43 -2.97
N ARG A 464 14.50 -43.26 -3.12
CA ARG A 464 14.50 -44.59 -3.74
C ARG A 464 14.35 -44.56 -5.28
N LEU A 465 14.15 -43.40 -5.91
CA LEU A 465 14.16 -43.22 -7.37
C LEU A 465 15.56 -42.79 -7.88
N HIS A 466 15.88 -43.11 -9.13
CA HIS A 466 17.22 -42.96 -9.74
C HIS A 466 17.70 -41.51 -10.07
N PHE A 467 17.09 -40.45 -9.52
CA PHE A 467 17.51 -39.08 -9.84
C PHE A 467 18.59 -38.57 -8.88
N SER A 468 19.63 -37.93 -9.42
CA SER A 468 20.57 -37.18 -8.57
C SER A 468 19.87 -35.99 -7.89
N THR A 469 20.26 -35.67 -6.66
CA THR A 469 19.70 -34.55 -5.87
C THR A 469 19.76 -33.20 -6.60
N ARG A 470 20.80 -32.97 -7.42
CA ARG A 470 20.92 -31.81 -8.30
C ARG A 470 19.76 -31.72 -9.29
N VAL A 471 19.47 -32.81 -10.01
CA VAL A 471 18.38 -32.87 -10.99
C VAL A 471 17.04 -32.71 -10.27
N GLN A 472 16.88 -33.38 -9.12
CA GLN A 472 15.67 -33.29 -8.32
C GLN A 472 15.34 -31.84 -7.94
N SER A 473 16.34 -31.09 -7.44
CA SER A 473 16.17 -29.68 -7.07
C SER A 473 15.85 -28.78 -8.27
N GLN A 474 16.46 -29.03 -9.44
CA GLN A 474 16.18 -28.28 -10.68
C GLN A 474 14.78 -28.54 -11.25
N LEU A 475 14.27 -29.77 -11.07
CA LEU A 475 12.89 -30.10 -11.43
C LEU A 475 11.91 -29.44 -10.48
N GLN A 476 12.18 -29.46 -9.17
CA GLN A 476 11.37 -28.79 -8.17
C GLN A 476 11.30 -27.27 -8.42
N SER A 477 12.42 -26.62 -8.73
CA SER A 477 12.42 -25.19 -9.10
C SER A 477 11.59 -24.91 -10.35
N SER A 478 11.66 -25.80 -11.35
CA SER A 478 10.82 -25.69 -12.56
C SER A 478 9.33 -25.87 -12.25
N ILE A 479 8.98 -26.79 -11.34
CA ILE A 479 7.58 -27.02 -10.92
C ILE A 479 7.04 -25.80 -10.18
N VAL A 480 7.79 -25.22 -9.24
CA VAL A 480 7.38 -23.98 -8.54
C VAL A 480 7.12 -22.87 -9.56
N ARG A 481 8.02 -22.67 -10.53
CA ARG A 481 7.83 -21.69 -11.61
C ARG A 481 6.55 -21.95 -12.39
N LEU A 482 6.27 -23.20 -12.75
CA LEU A 482 5.05 -23.58 -13.49
C LEU A 482 3.77 -23.35 -12.68
N ILE A 483 3.77 -23.64 -11.36
CA ILE A 483 2.61 -23.35 -10.50
C ILE A 483 2.32 -21.84 -10.52
N TRP A 484 3.33 -21.00 -10.32
CA TRP A 484 3.18 -19.54 -10.43
C TRP A 484 2.81 -19.07 -11.83
N THR A 485 3.26 -19.77 -12.88
CA THR A 485 2.86 -19.48 -14.27
C THR A 485 1.37 -19.71 -14.47
N VAL A 486 0.81 -20.78 -13.90
CA VAL A 486 -0.64 -21.05 -13.94
C VAL A 486 -1.41 -19.97 -13.17
N ILE A 487 -0.94 -19.59 -11.98
CA ILE A 487 -1.57 -18.52 -11.19
C ILE A 487 -1.52 -17.18 -11.95
N LEU A 488 -0.38 -16.85 -12.58
CA LEU A 488 -0.24 -15.66 -13.44
C LEU A 488 -1.24 -15.68 -14.60
N LEU A 489 -1.42 -16.83 -15.26
CA LEU A 489 -2.42 -16.98 -16.32
C LEU A 489 -3.83 -16.72 -15.79
N VAL A 490 -4.20 -17.30 -14.65
CA VAL A 490 -5.51 -17.09 -14.03
C VAL A 490 -5.73 -15.61 -13.71
N LEU A 491 -4.77 -14.95 -13.04
CA LEU A 491 -4.88 -13.52 -12.73
C LEU A 491 -5.00 -12.65 -13.99
N THR A 492 -4.27 -13.02 -15.05
CA THR A 492 -4.34 -12.34 -16.35
C THR A 492 -5.71 -12.50 -17.00
N CYS A 493 -6.28 -13.71 -16.96
CA CYS A 493 -7.64 -13.98 -17.47
C CYS A 493 -8.73 -13.25 -16.66
N LEU A 494 -8.51 -13.04 -15.36
CA LEU A 494 -9.38 -12.22 -14.50
C LEU A 494 -9.21 -10.70 -14.73
N GLY A 495 -8.27 -10.29 -15.57
CA GLY A 495 -8.00 -8.88 -15.85
C GLY A 495 -7.32 -8.13 -14.70
N MET A 496 -6.70 -8.84 -13.75
CA MET A 496 -6.01 -8.24 -12.61
C MET A 496 -4.72 -7.53 -13.05
N ARG A 497 -4.62 -6.24 -12.81
CA ARG A 497 -3.45 -5.41 -13.17
C ARG A 497 -2.27 -5.65 -12.24
N SER A 498 -2.54 -5.95 -10.97
CA SER A 498 -1.53 -6.36 -9.97
C SER A 498 -0.83 -7.69 -10.30
N ALA A 499 -1.29 -8.43 -11.32
CA ALA A 499 -0.62 -9.64 -11.82
C ALA A 499 0.84 -9.41 -12.21
N TYR A 500 1.25 -8.16 -12.48
CA TYR A 500 2.65 -7.79 -12.74
C TYR A 500 3.59 -8.26 -11.60
N ALA A 501 3.11 -8.27 -10.34
CA ALA A 501 3.90 -8.67 -9.18
C ALA A 501 4.32 -10.15 -9.24
N LEU A 502 3.47 -11.01 -9.82
CA LEU A 502 3.80 -12.41 -10.10
C LEU A 502 4.51 -12.60 -11.45
N MET A 503 4.24 -11.73 -12.41
CA MET A 503 4.95 -11.74 -13.70
C MET A 503 6.45 -11.55 -13.50
N ILE A 504 6.89 -10.63 -12.63
CA ILE A 504 8.32 -10.36 -12.37
C ILE A 504 9.10 -11.63 -11.97
N PRO A 505 8.75 -12.36 -10.88
CA PRO A 505 9.49 -13.57 -10.52
C PRO A 505 9.37 -14.67 -11.58
N VAL A 506 8.21 -14.84 -12.24
CA VAL A 506 8.06 -15.84 -13.32
C VAL A 506 8.97 -15.52 -14.51
N ALA A 507 9.02 -14.26 -14.94
CA ALA A 507 9.83 -13.78 -16.06
C ALA A 507 11.31 -13.98 -15.78
N PHE A 508 11.81 -13.48 -14.64
CA PHE A 508 13.20 -13.63 -14.26
C PHE A 508 13.60 -15.10 -14.16
N ASN A 509 12.79 -15.93 -13.48
CA ASN A 509 13.10 -17.35 -13.33
C ASN A 509 13.06 -18.11 -14.68
N THR A 510 12.19 -17.70 -15.61
CA THR A 510 12.11 -18.25 -16.98
C THR A 510 13.38 -17.91 -17.76
N VAL A 511 13.79 -16.64 -17.77
CA VAL A 511 15.00 -16.18 -18.47
C VAL A 511 16.26 -16.81 -17.87
N GLY A 512 16.37 -16.84 -16.55
CA GLY A 512 17.50 -17.47 -15.85
C GLY A 512 17.60 -18.97 -16.12
N SER A 513 16.46 -19.67 -16.12
CA SER A 513 16.43 -21.09 -16.47
C SER A 513 16.82 -21.34 -17.93
N LEU A 514 16.34 -20.51 -18.86
CA LEU A 514 16.76 -20.58 -20.26
C LEU A 514 18.27 -20.40 -20.39
N PHE A 515 18.83 -19.38 -19.73
CA PHE A 515 20.27 -19.13 -19.71
C PHE A 515 21.06 -20.34 -19.18
N VAL A 516 20.63 -20.94 -18.07
CA VAL A 516 21.24 -22.17 -17.51
C VAL A 516 21.24 -23.33 -18.51
N HIS A 517 20.17 -23.48 -19.29
CA HIS A 517 20.06 -24.55 -20.29
C HIS A 517 20.88 -24.26 -21.55
N LEU A 518 20.96 -23.00 -22.00
CA LEU A 518 21.77 -22.61 -23.16
C LEU A 518 23.28 -22.70 -22.88
N THR A 519 23.71 -22.27 -21.70
CA THR A 519 25.12 -22.29 -21.27
C THR A 519 25.58 -23.64 -20.72
N ARG A 520 24.69 -24.64 -20.69
CA ARG A 520 24.94 -25.97 -20.10
C ARG A 520 25.29 -25.95 -18.61
N LEU A 521 25.07 -24.83 -17.91
CA LEU A 521 25.29 -24.72 -16.46
C LEU A 521 24.39 -25.65 -15.64
N HIS A 522 23.31 -26.19 -16.20
CA HIS A 522 22.49 -27.21 -15.55
C HIS A 522 23.31 -28.43 -15.11
N HIS A 523 24.40 -28.78 -15.82
CA HIS A 523 25.32 -29.86 -15.42
C HIS A 523 26.22 -29.49 -14.23
N SER A 524 26.50 -28.19 -14.03
CA SER A 524 27.30 -27.68 -12.92
C SER A 524 26.42 -27.34 -11.72
N ALA A 525 26.61 -28.02 -10.60
CA ALA A 525 25.81 -27.74 -9.41
C ALA A 525 26.04 -26.33 -8.87
N ASN A 526 27.29 -25.85 -8.81
CA ASN A 526 27.57 -24.50 -8.33
C ASN A 526 27.16 -23.45 -9.36
N GLY A 527 27.39 -23.72 -10.66
CA GLY A 527 26.98 -22.83 -11.74
C GLY A 527 25.48 -22.56 -11.72
N TRP A 528 24.65 -23.61 -11.72
CA TRP A 528 23.20 -23.45 -11.62
C TRP A 528 22.76 -22.75 -10.33
N LYS A 529 23.26 -23.16 -9.15
CA LYS A 529 22.87 -22.54 -7.86
C LYS A 529 23.13 -21.03 -7.84
N ILE A 530 24.34 -20.63 -8.25
CA ILE A 530 24.75 -19.22 -8.27
C ILE A 530 23.87 -18.43 -9.24
N THR A 531 23.72 -18.91 -10.47
CA THR A 531 22.85 -18.26 -11.46
C THR A 531 21.41 -18.15 -10.96
N TYR A 532 20.88 -19.21 -10.35
CA TYR A 532 19.52 -19.21 -9.81
C TYR A 532 19.34 -18.16 -8.71
N ILE A 533 20.27 -18.08 -7.75
CA ILE A 533 20.22 -17.06 -6.69
C ILE A 533 20.30 -15.66 -7.30
N LEU A 534 21.27 -15.40 -8.19
CA LEU A 534 21.47 -14.09 -8.82
C LEU A 534 20.21 -13.59 -9.55
N VAL A 535 19.56 -14.48 -10.29
CA VAL A 535 18.33 -14.16 -11.05
C VAL A 535 17.15 -13.84 -10.12
N ASN A 536 17.09 -14.44 -8.92
CA ASN A 536 16.02 -14.20 -7.97
C ASN A 536 16.28 -13.01 -7.02
N ILE A 537 17.47 -12.38 -7.03
CA ILE A 537 17.78 -11.18 -6.21
C ILE A 537 16.75 -10.08 -6.47
N PHE A 538 16.62 -9.64 -7.72
CA PHE A 538 15.75 -8.52 -8.07
C PHE A 538 14.26 -8.81 -7.81
N PRO A 539 13.69 -9.95 -8.23
CA PRO A 539 12.31 -10.31 -7.85
C PRO A 539 12.08 -10.37 -6.34
N SER A 540 13.05 -10.89 -5.57
CA SER A 540 12.91 -10.96 -4.10
C SER A 540 12.91 -9.57 -3.47
N ILE A 541 13.78 -8.68 -3.93
CA ILE A 541 13.79 -7.27 -3.51
C ILE A 541 12.42 -6.61 -3.78
N MET A 542 11.86 -6.78 -4.97
CA MET A 542 10.55 -6.21 -5.33
C MET A 542 9.40 -6.77 -4.48
N LEU A 543 9.37 -8.09 -4.26
CA LEU A 543 8.33 -8.73 -3.46
C LEU A 543 8.44 -8.39 -1.97
N ILE A 544 9.66 -8.27 -1.43
CA ILE A 544 9.90 -7.83 -0.04
C ILE A 544 9.46 -6.37 0.11
N TYR A 545 9.78 -5.51 -0.86
CA TYR A 545 9.32 -4.13 -0.90
C TYR A 545 7.79 -4.03 -0.87
N GLN A 546 7.09 -4.76 -1.73
CA GLN A 546 5.63 -4.84 -1.72
C GLN A 546 5.10 -5.38 -0.39
N THR A 547 5.76 -6.37 0.20
CA THR A 547 5.38 -6.93 1.50
C THR A 547 5.45 -5.87 2.61
N ILE A 548 6.51 -5.07 2.65
CA ILE A 548 6.66 -3.97 3.61
C ILE A 548 5.58 -2.92 3.42
N THR A 549 5.28 -2.53 2.17
CA THR A 549 4.20 -1.60 1.82
C THR A 549 2.84 -2.09 2.32
N VAL A 550 2.50 -3.35 2.01
CA VAL A 550 1.22 -3.96 2.42
C VAL A 550 1.10 -4.05 3.94
N LEU A 551 2.16 -4.49 4.64
CA LEU A 551 2.15 -4.55 6.10
C LEU A 551 2.01 -3.16 6.74
N SER A 552 2.71 -2.15 6.20
CA SER A 552 2.65 -0.77 6.71
C SER A 552 1.24 -0.18 6.62
N LEU A 553 0.46 -0.59 5.62
CA LEU A 553 -0.94 -0.20 5.44
C LEU A 553 -1.88 -0.97 6.38
N PHE A 554 -1.83 -2.31 6.35
CA PHE A 554 -2.86 -3.13 7.00
C PHE A 554 -2.69 -3.26 8.51
N ILE A 555 -1.46 -3.19 9.04
CA ILE A 555 -1.24 -3.30 10.49
C ILE A 555 -2.02 -2.19 11.23
N PRO A 556 -1.85 -0.89 10.94
CA PRO A 556 -2.63 0.16 11.58
C PRO A 556 -4.13 0.06 11.32
N ILE A 557 -4.54 -0.27 10.08
CA ILE A 557 -5.96 -0.44 9.71
C ILE A 557 -6.64 -1.48 10.60
N THR A 558 -5.98 -2.61 10.88
CA THR A 558 -6.58 -3.66 11.71
C THR A 558 -6.84 -3.23 13.16
N GLY A 559 -6.23 -2.14 13.64
CA GLY A 559 -6.56 -1.53 14.93
C GLY A 559 -7.75 -0.56 14.91
N ARG A 560 -8.42 -0.40 13.75
CA ARG A 560 -9.59 0.46 13.57
C ARG A 560 -10.71 -0.15 12.72
N ILE A 561 -10.69 -1.47 12.48
CA ILE A 561 -11.70 -2.17 11.65
C ILE A 561 -12.87 -2.76 12.44
N GLY A 562 -12.90 -2.54 13.76
CA GLY A 562 -13.92 -3.08 14.66
C GLY A 562 -13.53 -4.39 15.31
N ASN A 563 -14.41 -4.88 16.19
CA ASN A 563 -14.18 -6.12 16.94
C ASN A 563 -14.71 -7.38 16.24
N ASP A 564 -15.57 -7.26 15.23
CA ASP A 564 -16.18 -8.40 14.53
C ASP A 564 -15.20 -9.15 13.63
N LYS A 565 -14.15 -8.48 13.18
CA LYS A 565 -13.10 -9.05 12.32
C LYS A 565 -11.89 -9.47 13.16
N ASN A 566 -11.32 -10.63 12.86
CA ASN A 566 -10.11 -11.10 13.53
C ASN A 566 -8.85 -10.56 12.82
N ALA A 567 -8.18 -9.59 13.46
CA ALA A 567 -6.98 -8.94 12.94
C ALA A 567 -5.81 -9.91 12.72
N ASP A 568 -5.62 -10.88 13.63
CA ASP A 568 -4.54 -11.88 13.55
C ASP A 568 -4.70 -12.78 12.33
N ILE A 569 -5.94 -13.17 12.00
CA ILE A 569 -6.24 -13.95 10.79
C ILE A 569 -5.95 -13.13 9.53
N ILE A 570 -6.41 -11.86 9.48
CA ILE A 570 -6.22 -10.98 8.32
C ILE A 570 -4.73 -10.78 8.04
N VAL A 571 -3.96 -10.31 9.03
CA VAL A 571 -2.53 -10.05 8.87
C VAL A 571 -1.74 -11.35 8.70
N GLY A 572 -2.09 -12.40 9.44
CA GLY A 572 -1.45 -13.71 9.31
C GLY A 572 -1.57 -14.28 7.90
N VAL A 573 -2.79 -14.41 7.36
CA VAL A 573 -3.02 -14.98 6.02
C VAL A 573 -2.39 -14.13 4.93
N MET A 574 -2.53 -12.81 5.03
CA MET A 574 -1.93 -11.87 4.07
C MET A 574 -0.40 -12.01 4.06
N PHE A 575 0.24 -11.99 5.24
CA PHE A 575 1.69 -12.14 5.34
C PHE A 575 2.16 -13.53 4.91
N ALA A 576 1.45 -14.60 5.28
CA ALA A 576 1.76 -15.96 4.86
C ALA A 576 1.71 -16.10 3.32
N SER A 577 0.71 -15.52 2.67
CA SER A 577 0.58 -15.53 1.21
C SER A 577 1.77 -14.86 0.52
N LEU A 578 2.19 -13.69 1.02
CA LEU A 578 3.36 -12.96 0.52
C LEU A 578 4.67 -13.75 0.76
N ILE A 579 4.81 -14.36 1.94
CA ILE A 579 5.96 -15.21 2.26
C ILE A 579 5.98 -16.49 1.41
N ILE A 580 4.84 -17.08 1.06
CA ILE A 580 4.79 -18.22 0.12
C ILE A 580 5.30 -17.80 -1.26
N ILE A 581 4.89 -16.64 -1.77
CA ILE A 581 5.38 -16.12 -3.07
C ILE A 581 6.90 -15.98 -3.04
N ILE A 582 7.47 -15.38 -1.99
CA ILE A 582 8.93 -15.17 -1.87
C ILE A 582 9.69 -16.49 -1.64
N SER A 583 9.30 -17.25 -0.62
CA SER A 583 10.07 -18.39 -0.13
C SER A 583 9.96 -19.64 -1.03
N SER A 584 8.87 -19.77 -1.79
CA SER A 584 8.68 -20.94 -2.66
C SER A 584 9.76 -21.06 -3.74
N PHE A 585 10.32 -19.96 -4.24
CA PHE A 585 11.45 -19.99 -5.18
C PHE A 585 12.74 -20.53 -4.54
N TYR A 586 12.85 -20.55 -3.21
CA TYR A 586 14.05 -21.03 -2.51
C TYR A 586 13.85 -22.42 -1.88
N ILE A 587 12.61 -22.90 -1.78
CA ILE A 587 12.27 -24.11 -1.01
C ILE A 587 12.96 -25.39 -1.49
N HIS A 588 13.23 -25.48 -2.80
CA HIS A 588 13.90 -26.63 -3.39
C HIS A 588 15.34 -26.80 -2.91
N PHE A 589 15.98 -25.75 -2.35
CA PHE A 589 17.33 -25.86 -1.78
C PHE A 589 17.38 -26.80 -0.58
N VAL A 590 16.24 -27.04 0.10
CA VAL A 590 16.14 -28.02 1.18
C VAL A 590 16.51 -29.44 0.71
N THR A 591 16.23 -29.76 -0.56
CA THR A 591 16.63 -31.03 -1.21
C THR A 591 18.14 -31.20 -1.32
N LEU A 592 18.89 -30.09 -1.32
CA LEU A 592 20.36 -30.10 -1.37
C LEU A 592 20.99 -30.08 0.02
N MET A 593 20.21 -29.94 1.10
CA MET A 593 20.75 -29.91 2.47
C MET A 593 21.08 -31.33 2.96
N LYS A 594 22.19 -31.48 3.69
CA LYS A 594 22.50 -32.78 4.35
C LYS A 594 21.54 -33.13 5.48
N ARG A 595 21.08 -32.10 6.21
CA ARG A 595 20.25 -32.23 7.42
C ARG A 595 19.09 -31.23 7.34
N PRO A 596 18.09 -31.46 6.45
CA PRO A 596 16.99 -30.52 6.27
C PRO A 596 16.13 -30.35 7.53
N LEU A 597 16.04 -31.36 8.40
CA LEU A 597 15.32 -31.25 9.68
C LEU A 597 15.95 -30.24 10.66
N TRP A 598 17.24 -29.94 10.54
CA TRP A 598 17.87 -28.92 11.39
C TRP A 598 17.29 -27.53 11.14
N LEU A 599 16.96 -27.23 9.89
CA LEU A 599 16.26 -25.99 9.52
C LEU A 599 14.89 -25.89 10.21
N ILE A 600 14.15 -27.01 10.25
CA ILE A 600 12.84 -27.09 10.91
C ILE A 600 12.99 -26.86 12.42
N TYR A 601 13.99 -27.46 13.07
CA TYR A 601 14.21 -27.22 14.50
C TYR A 601 14.58 -25.77 14.81
N VAL A 602 15.38 -25.11 13.97
CA VAL A 602 15.71 -23.69 14.13
C VAL A 602 14.46 -22.83 13.97
N PHE A 603 13.65 -23.07 12.94
CA PHE A 603 12.39 -22.35 12.75
C PHE A 603 11.41 -22.58 13.90
N PHE A 604 11.27 -23.82 14.37
CA PHE A 604 10.43 -24.11 15.52
C PHE A 604 10.92 -23.41 16.79
N ALA A 605 12.23 -23.41 17.06
CA ALA A 605 12.80 -22.69 18.18
C ALA A 605 12.56 -21.17 18.09
N THR A 606 12.75 -20.58 16.90
CA THR A 606 12.44 -19.16 16.66
C THR A 606 10.96 -18.85 16.89
N PHE A 607 10.05 -19.71 16.41
CA PHE A 607 8.61 -19.56 16.67
C PHE A 607 8.32 -19.61 18.17
N LEU A 608 8.86 -20.57 18.91
CA LEU A 608 8.67 -20.67 20.36
C LEU A 608 9.20 -19.44 21.13
N ILE A 609 10.33 -18.85 20.70
CA ILE A 609 10.84 -17.60 21.28
C ILE A 609 9.81 -16.47 21.09
N HIS A 610 9.22 -16.34 19.90
CA HIS A 610 8.23 -15.30 19.65
C HIS A 610 6.92 -15.54 20.42
N VAL A 611 6.49 -16.80 20.55
CA VAL A 611 5.35 -17.16 21.42
C VAL A 611 5.66 -16.77 22.87
N ALA A 612 6.87 -17.03 23.37
CA ALA A 612 7.30 -16.64 24.71
C ALA A 612 7.26 -15.11 24.91
N ILE A 613 7.64 -14.32 23.90
CA ILE A 613 7.51 -12.86 23.93
C ILE A 613 6.04 -12.45 23.99
N VAL A 614 5.18 -13.04 23.15
CA VAL A 614 3.74 -12.74 23.07
C VAL A 614 3.02 -12.99 24.39
N VAL A 615 3.32 -14.08 25.08
CA VAL A 615 2.68 -14.39 26.37
C VAL A 615 3.26 -13.60 27.56
N SER A 616 4.34 -12.85 27.34
CA SER A 616 4.94 -11.97 28.33
C SER A 616 4.37 -10.53 28.24
N PRO A 617 4.67 -9.64 29.20
CA PRO A 617 4.30 -8.23 29.09
C PRO A 617 4.84 -7.52 27.83
N LEU A 618 5.91 -8.03 27.22
CA LEU A 618 6.47 -7.50 25.98
C LEU A 618 5.54 -7.72 24.77
N GLY A 619 4.60 -8.66 24.86
CA GLY A 619 3.57 -8.91 23.86
C GLY A 619 2.35 -7.99 23.97
N PHE A 620 2.37 -7.01 24.88
CA PHE A 620 1.26 -6.08 25.02
C PHE A 620 1.16 -5.18 23.76
N PRO A 621 -0.01 -5.12 23.11
CA PRO A 621 -0.11 -4.59 21.75
C PRO A 621 -0.10 -3.07 21.64
N TYR A 622 -0.37 -2.33 22.73
CA TYR A 622 -0.59 -0.88 22.67
C TYR A 622 0.51 -0.09 23.36
N THR A 623 0.78 1.11 22.85
CA THR A 623 1.68 2.07 23.48
C THR A 623 1.12 3.49 23.33
N GLY A 624 1.16 4.24 24.43
CA GLY A 624 0.83 5.66 24.48
C GLY A 624 2.04 6.58 24.32
N ASN A 625 3.21 6.04 23.97
CA ASN A 625 4.43 6.83 23.74
C ASN A 625 4.21 7.79 22.56
N PRO A 626 4.32 9.12 22.75
CA PRO A 626 4.13 10.09 21.67
C PRO A 626 5.05 9.88 20.46
N VAL A 627 6.25 9.35 20.67
CA VAL A 627 7.25 9.13 19.60
C VAL A 627 6.94 7.89 18.76
N SER A 628 6.29 6.90 19.35
CA SER A 628 5.96 5.63 18.68
C SER A 628 4.62 5.10 19.20
N PRO A 629 3.51 5.79 18.87
CA PRO A 629 2.21 5.44 19.39
C PRO A 629 1.67 4.20 18.66
N ALA A 630 0.94 3.36 19.41
CA ALA A 630 0.12 2.27 18.89
C ALA A 630 -1.15 2.27 19.74
N PRO A 631 -2.04 3.24 19.52
CA PRO A 631 -3.15 3.50 20.43
C PRO A 631 -4.25 2.45 20.25
N GLN A 632 -4.87 2.05 21.36
CA GLN A 632 -6.18 1.41 21.30
C GLN A 632 -7.24 2.49 21.08
N ARG A 633 -8.14 2.30 20.12
CA ARG A 633 -9.09 3.33 19.67
C ARG A 633 -10.52 3.03 20.12
N PHE A 634 -11.24 4.08 20.48
CA PHE A 634 -12.64 4.05 20.90
C PHE A 634 -13.33 5.34 20.46
N MET A 635 -14.56 5.23 19.97
CA MET A 635 -15.44 6.40 19.83
C MET A 635 -16.51 6.31 20.91
N ILE A 636 -16.73 7.43 21.60
CA ILE A 636 -17.71 7.52 22.69
C ILE A 636 -18.67 8.65 22.35
N TYR A 637 -19.91 8.29 22.11
CA TYR A 637 -20.98 9.23 21.82
C TYR A 637 -21.89 9.36 23.04
N HIS A 638 -22.27 10.59 23.39
CA HIS A 638 -23.43 10.78 24.24
C HIS A 638 -24.66 10.69 23.34
N THR A 639 -25.47 9.64 23.52
CA THR A 639 -26.58 9.32 22.63
C THR A 639 -27.89 9.44 23.39
N SER A 640 -28.85 10.14 22.80
CA SER A 640 -30.26 10.12 23.20
C SER A 640 -31.05 9.42 22.09
N ARG A 641 -31.90 8.47 22.44
CA ARG A 641 -32.70 7.70 21.48
C ARG A 641 -34.17 7.88 21.80
N THR A 642 -34.95 8.09 20.75
CA THR A 642 -36.41 8.09 20.80
C THR A 642 -36.91 6.97 19.91
N PHE A 643 -37.62 6.02 20.50
CA PHE A 643 -38.26 4.92 19.80
C PHE A 643 -39.75 5.24 19.67
N GLU A 644 -40.27 5.27 18.46
CA GLU A 644 -41.70 5.41 18.20
C GLU A 644 -42.20 4.15 17.50
N GLN A 645 -43.13 3.43 18.15
CA GLN A 645 -43.78 2.26 17.57
C GLN A 645 -45.25 2.28 17.98
N GLU A 646 -46.15 2.28 16.98
CA GLU A 646 -47.61 2.24 17.18
C GLU A 646 -48.14 3.32 18.15
N GLY A 647 -47.55 4.52 18.13
CA GLY A 647 -47.93 5.65 18.99
C GLY A 647 -47.35 5.61 20.41
N VAL A 648 -46.55 4.59 20.76
CA VAL A 648 -45.76 4.57 22.00
C VAL A 648 -44.40 5.19 21.73
N VAL A 649 -44.10 6.27 22.44
CA VAL A 649 -42.79 6.93 22.43
C VAL A 649 -42.00 6.53 23.67
N LYS A 650 -40.86 5.86 23.49
CA LYS A 650 -39.89 5.56 24.56
C LYS A 650 -38.62 6.36 24.33
N GLN A 651 -38.10 6.99 25.38
CA GLN A 651 -36.83 7.73 25.34
C GLN A 651 -35.81 7.14 26.31
N ASP A 652 -34.56 7.08 25.88
CA ASP A 652 -33.43 6.81 26.75
C ASP A 652 -32.19 7.61 26.35
N SER A 653 -31.21 7.69 27.24
CA SER A 653 -29.93 8.38 26.99
C SER A 653 -28.78 7.67 27.69
N GLY A 654 -27.59 7.71 27.10
CA GLY A 654 -26.38 7.14 27.69
C GLY A 654 -25.15 7.33 26.82
N TYR A 655 -24.06 6.67 27.21
CA TYR A 655 -22.86 6.61 26.38
C TYR A 655 -22.93 5.42 25.44
N PHE A 656 -22.84 5.67 24.14
CA PHE A 656 -22.66 4.65 23.12
C PHE A 656 -21.18 4.55 22.77
N VAL A 657 -20.56 3.41 23.09
CA VAL A 657 -19.16 3.13 22.79
C VAL A 657 -19.09 2.27 21.54
N VAL A 658 -18.48 2.82 20.48
CA VAL A 658 -18.21 2.07 19.25
C VAL A 658 -16.90 1.31 19.43
N ASN A 659 -16.97 -0.01 19.29
CA ASN A 659 -15.80 -0.88 19.35
C ASN A 659 -15.05 -0.82 18.02
N LEU A 660 -13.88 -0.17 18.02
CA LEU A 660 -13.02 -0.06 16.83
C LEU A 660 -11.87 -1.08 16.80
N ASP A 661 -11.70 -1.84 17.87
CA ASP A 661 -10.53 -2.68 18.10
C ASP A 661 -10.94 -4.07 18.63
N ARG A 662 -10.19 -5.12 18.26
CA ARG A 662 -10.50 -6.53 18.59
C ARG A 662 -10.56 -6.82 20.09
N ARG A 663 -9.80 -6.09 20.91
CA ARG A 663 -9.77 -6.26 22.38
C ARG A 663 -10.83 -5.40 23.08
N SER A 664 -11.56 -4.57 22.35
CA SER A 664 -12.69 -3.76 22.83
C SER A 664 -14.01 -4.55 22.74
N PRO A 665 -14.92 -4.45 23.75
CA PRO A 665 -14.88 -3.55 24.89
C PRO A 665 -14.19 -4.15 26.12
N LYS A 666 -13.63 -5.36 26.06
CA LYS A 666 -13.05 -6.06 27.24
C LYS A 666 -12.01 -5.23 27.96
N SER A 667 -11.18 -4.48 27.22
CA SER A 667 -10.19 -3.54 27.77
C SER A 667 -10.81 -2.32 28.47
N VAL A 668 -12.06 -1.96 28.16
CA VAL A 668 -12.79 -0.78 28.69
C VAL A 668 -13.66 -1.11 29.89
N ILE A 669 -14.21 -2.33 29.96
CA ILE A 669 -15.09 -2.79 31.05
C ILE A 669 -14.51 -2.49 32.46
N PRO A 670 -13.19 -2.65 32.72
CA PRO A 670 -12.61 -2.30 34.00
C PRO A 670 -12.70 -0.79 34.34
N TYR A 671 -12.84 0.10 33.36
CA TYR A 671 -12.79 1.55 33.57
C TYR A 671 -14.17 2.21 33.57
N VAL A 672 -15.17 1.59 32.94
CA VAL A 672 -16.53 2.13 32.88
C VAL A 672 -17.48 1.27 33.71
N ARG A 673 -17.83 1.76 34.91
CA ARG A 673 -18.68 1.01 35.88
C ARG A 673 -20.03 0.59 35.31
N GLN A 674 -20.59 1.35 34.37
CA GLN A 674 -21.88 1.08 33.74
C GLN A 674 -21.86 -0.21 32.90
N PHE A 675 -20.72 -0.60 32.32
CA PHE A 675 -20.57 -1.87 31.59
C PHE A 675 -20.40 -3.11 32.47
N ARG A 676 -20.32 -2.95 33.80
CA ARG A 676 -20.20 -4.09 34.73
C ARG A 676 -21.55 -4.62 35.24
N LYS A 677 -22.65 -3.96 34.86
CA LYS A 677 -24.00 -4.21 35.39
C LYS A 677 -24.93 -4.97 34.43
N GLU A 678 -24.43 -5.36 33.27
CA GLU A 678 -25.04 -6.35 32.37
C GLU A 678 -24.24 -7.65 32.46
#